data_AF-A0A327KPV7-F1
#
_entry.id   AF-A0A327KPV7-F1
#
_cell.length_a   1.000
_cell.length_b   1.000
_cell.length_c   1.000
_cell.angle_alpha   90.00
_cell.angle_beta   90.00
_cell.angle_gamma   90.00
#
_symmetry.space_group_name_H-M   'P 1'
#
loop_
_entity.id
_entity.type
_entity.pdbx_description
1 polymer ?
#
loop_
_entity_poly.entity_id
_entity_poly.type
_entity_poly.pdbx_seq_one_letter_code
_entity_poly.pdbx_strand_id
1 'polypeptide(L)'
;MTSPIDTVVRSPSQASGATRADATPVRLAHGLAFADLYDRDGLVRLDAAFVAWLATADQSLHDRLMVARATPDGLAAKDESELLIALAPHVEDFLADLFGIGAEVRALQARHHALAPLYTVKRLFVQRRAAKKYGPAAAAAFDGDALAAQVTKVLGGPLDELAFATFVAPIFETEAEHAEVLDLFARYAAWATHTADGQHRHHGGVLFKAPGKIDPMRLVPIETEVVEGVTMFKLSDDHRRFREGFALTDCGTDLTGALDHANYCIWCHNQGKDSCSRGLKEKAGGFRRNEFGVPLAGCPLEEKISEMNLVKAGGHTVGALAIVTIDNPMCAATGHRICNDCMKSCIYQKQDPVDIPQVETRALKDVLALPWGFEIYSLLTRWNPLNLRRPLPKPDTGRSVLVVGLGPAGFTLSHHLMNDGHGVVAVDGLKIEPLDPSISGTEMSGARVPFRPIRDLAELEENLGTRVMAGFGGVAEYGITVRWNKNYLKLIRLLLERRAQFKMFGGIRFGGTLTIDEAFGLGFDHVALCTGAGKPTVVDMKNGLATGVRQASDFLMALQLTGAAKPDSIANLQIRLPVVVIGGGLTAIDTATEALAYYPLQVEKFLVRYEALAAERSEAQVRAAWSEAETLIADEFIDHARQIRAEREAAARENRSPRLAALVKGWGGVTVAYRRRMVEAPSYTLNHEEIAKAMEEGIWFAERLSPTEVVLDNYGHARALKLARQGEVPGEAEVTLPARTIVVAAGTQPNTTLAREDAAMTLDGKYFRARDESGATVAPERIAKPSVTHVLTDIRADGRAVSFFGDLHPSFAGNVVKAMASAKQGFPVVARLLATLDTAPPDRTALYQKLDRELRATIHAVNRLTPTIVEVVVKAPAAARAFEPGQFYRLQNYETFATRVDGTALAMEGLALTGAWTDRDEGLLATIVLEMGGSSDLCATLRPGEPVILMGPTGAPTEIEPGETVLLIGGGLGNAVLFSIGEAARARGGKVLYFAGYKQIRDRYKVAEIERAADAIVWCCDEAPGFSADRPQDKTFVGNMVAALEAYATGALGDQPIDLGDVDRVVAIGSDGMMAAVARARHGMLAAHLKPGHKAIGSINSPMQCMMKEICAQCLQVHKDPATGTETVVFSCANQDQELDHVDFANLRSRLSQNGTQEKLTKLWIDRALRQLDLRGHTAG
;
A
#
# COMPACT_ATOMS: atom_id res chain seq x y z
N MET A 1 -20.58 33.67 -12.16
CA MET A 1 -20.86 33.73 -13.61
C MET A 1 -20.36 32.43 -14.22
N THR A 2 -21.32 31.64 -14.74
CA THR A 2 -21.19 30.57 -15.75
C THR A 2 -19.93 29.69 -15.73
N SER A 3 -20.04 28.57 -15.02
CA SER A 3 -19.39 27.32 -15.40
C SER A 3 -19.91 26.90 -16.79
N PRO A 4 -19.03 26.42 -17.69
CA PRO A 4 -19.20 25.03 -18.10
C PRO A 4 -17.85 24.33 -18.31
N ILE A 5 -17.63 23.26 -17.55
CA ILE A 5 -16.89 22.11 -18.06
C ILE A 5 -17.93 21.00 -18.14
N ASP A 6 -18.52 20.87 -19.32
CA ASP A 6 -19.38 19.73 -19.66
C ASP A 6 -18.55 18.46 -19.57
N THR A 7 -18.82 17.68 -18.53
CA THR A 7 -18.46 16.28 -18.42
C THR A 7 -19.30 15.48 -19.40
N VAL A 8 -18.84 15.39 -20.66
CA VAL A 8 -19.31 14.34 -21.56
C VAL A 8 -18.76 13.01 -21.06
N VAL A 9 -19.56 12.33 -20.25
CA VAL A 9 -19.42 10.91 -19.94
C VAL A 9 -19.53 10.15 -21.26
N ARG A 10 -18.40 9.78 -21.87
CA ARG A 10 -18.39 8.75 -22.91
C ARG A 10 -18.49 7.39 -22.23
N SER A 11 -19.53 6.64 -22.58
CA SER A 11 -19.71 5.25 -22.17
C SER A 11 -18.54 4.38 -22.65
N PRO A 12 -18.12 3.37 -21.88
CA PRO A 12 -17.11 2.41 -22.31
C PRO A 12 -17.80 1.31 -23.14
N SER A 13 -18.14 1.59 -24.39
CA SER A 13 -18.56 0.55 -25.34
C SER A 13 -17.48 0.31 -26.39
N GLN A 14 -16.93 -0.90 -26.37
CA GLN A 14 -16.25 -1.57 -27.49
C GLN A 14 -15.00 -0.86 -28.06
N ALA A 15 -13.88 -1.00 -27.34
CA ALA A 15 -12.55 -0.96 -27.95
C ALA A 15 -12.22 -2.35 -28.53
N SER A 16 -12.96 -2.77 -29.57
CA SER A 16 -12.55 -3.88 -30.43
C SER A 16 -11.83 -3.31 -31.65
N GLY A 17 -10.53 -3.60 -31.78
CA GLY A 17 -9.79 -3.36 -33.03
C GLY A 17 -9.26 -1.93 -33.22
N ALA A 18 -8.39 -1.46 -32.33
CA ALA A 18 -7.48 -0.37 -32.71
C ALA A 18 -6.38 -0.94 -33.60
N THR A 19 -6.51 -0.68 -34.90
CA THR A 19 -5.45 -0.80 -35.91
C THR A 19 -4.13 -0.26 -35.37
N ARG A 20 -3.03 -1.00 -35.60
CA ARG A 20 -1.63 -0.56 -35.43
C ARG A 20 -1.50 0.89 -35.92
N ALA A 21 -1.49 1.84 -34.98
CA ALA A 21 -1.16 3.22 -35.30
C ALA A 21 0.34 3.24 -35.65
N ASP A 22 0.64 3.60 -36.89
CA ASP A 22 1.98 3.79 -37.40
C ASP A 22 2.82 4.64 -36.44
N ALA A 23 3.90 4.04 -35.94
CA ALA A 23 4.88 4.70 -35.09
C ALA A 23 5.64 5.73 -35.93
N THR A 24 5.12 6.96 -36.00
CA THR A 24 5.94 8.08 -36.46
C THR A 24 7.03 8.28 -35.41
N PRO A 25 8.32 8.12 -35.75
CA PRO A 25 9.40 8.24 -34.77
C PRO A 25 9.38 9.64 -34.16
N VAL A 26 9.52 9.74 -32.83
CA VAL A 26 9.77 11.03 -32.19
C VAL A 26 11.04 11.62 -32.78
N ARG A 27 10.91 12.79 -33.40
CA ARG A 27 12.05 13.54 -33.93
C ARG A 27 12.60 14.39 -32.79
N LEU A 28 13.64 13.89 -32.13
CA LEU A 28 14.40 14.71 -31.18
C LEU A 28 15.37 15.62 -31.95
N ALA A 29 15.67 16.78 -31.37
CA ALA A 29 16.71 17.65 -31.90
C ALA A 29 18.11 17.02 -31.71
N HIS A 30 19.15 17.72 -32.19
CA HIS A 30 20.56 17.34 -32.04
C HIS A 30 20.95 15.96 -32.62
N GLY A 31 20.16 15.42 -33.55
CA GLY A 31 20.45 14.15 -34.22
C GLY A 31 20.30 12.92 -33.32
N LEU A 32 19.54 13.03 -32.22
CA LEU A 32 19.29 11.95 -31.28
C LEU A 32 18.03 11.16 -31.68
N ALA A 33 18.06 9.85 -31.42
CA ALA A 33 16.88 8.99 -31.47
C ALA A 33 16.29 8.84 -30.06
N PHE A 34 15.00 8.50 -29.95
CA PHE A 34 14.38 8.28 -28.64
C PHE A 34 15.07 7.16 -27.83
N ALA A 35 15.58 6.13 -28.51
CA ALA A 35 16.34 5.06 -27.87
C ALA A 35 17.63 5.56 -27.18
N ASP A 36 18.25 6.62 -27.73
CA ASP A 36 19.47 7.23 -27.18
C ASP A 36 19.25 7.81 -25.78
N LEU A 37 18.00 8.08 -25.39
CA LEU A 37 17.67 8.56 -24.05
C LEU A 37 17.73 7.44 -22.99
N TYR A 38 17.81 6.17 -23.40
CA TYR A 38 17.77 5.01 -22.50
C TYR A 38 19.10 4.24 -22.44
N ASP A 39 19.97 4.37 -23.42
CA ASP A 39 21.34 3.84 -23.36
C ASP A 39 22.35 4.91 -22.94
N ARG A 40 23.46 4.46 -22.35
CA ARG A 40 24.45 5.37 -21.76
C ARG A 40 25.18 6.20 -22.82
N ASP A 41 25.51 5.61 -23.96
CA ASP A 41 26.29 6.28 -25.00
C ASP A 41 25.48 7.39 -25.66
N GLY A 42 24.18 7.15 -25.86
CA GLY A 42 23.21 8.17 -26.25
C GLY A 42 23.11 9.31 -25.24
N LEU A 43 23.05 9.01 -23.94
CA LEU A 43 23.07 10.05 -22.90
C LEU A 43 24.40 10.84 -22.86
N VAL A 44 25.54 10.22 -23.16
CA VAL A 44 26.82 10.93 -23.29
C VAL A 44 26.79 11.89 -24.48
N ARG A 45 26.22 11.48 -25.62
CA ARG A 45 26.03 12.38 -26.77
C ARG A 45 25.07 13.53 -26.44
N LEU A 46 24.00 13.26 -25.70
CA LEU A 46 23.06 14.27 -25.22
C LEU A 46 23.75 15.30 -24.31
N ASP A 47 24.55 14.85 -23.35
CA ASP A 47 25.27 15.76 -22.46
C ASP A 47 26.28 16.62 -23.22
N ALA A 48 27.00 16.04 -24.18
CA ALA A 48 27.89 16.79 -25.07
C ALA A 48 27.14 17.84 -25.90
N ALA A 49 25.93 17.52 -26.39
CA ALA A 49 25.08 18.46 -27.10
C ALA A 49 24.62 19.62 -26.20
N PHE A 50 24.23 19.34 -24.95
CA PHE A 50 23.89 20.38 -23.97
C PHE A 50 25.09 21.29 -23.65
N VAL A 51 26.27 20.71 -23.42
CA VAL A 51 27.49 21.49 -23.15
C VAL A 51 27.83 22.42 -24.32
N ALA A 52 27.74 21.93 -25.56
CA ALA A 52 27.96 22.75 -26.76
C ALA A 52 26.89 23.85 -26.92
N TRP A 53 25.62 23.53 -26.63
CA TRP A 53 24.53 24.50 -26.61
C TRP A 53 24.79 25.59 -25.58
N LEU A 54 25.23 25.22 -24.37
CA LEU A 54 25.51 26.16 -23.29
C LEU A 54 26.70 27.06 -23.62
N ALA A 55 27.76 26.53 -24.22
CA ALA A 55 28.89 27.35 -24.68
C ALA A 55 28.45 28.45 -25.66
N THR A 56 27.45 28.15 -26.50
CA THR A 56 26.89 29.11 -27.46
C THR A 56 25.95 30.11 -26.79
N ALA A 57 25.12 29.65 -25.85
CA ALA A 57 24.13 30.49 -25.16
C ALA A 57 24.75 31.40 -24.09
N ASP A 58 25.69 30.86 -23.29
CA ASP A 58 26.42 31.57 -22.24
C ASP A 58 27.77 30.89 -21.97
N GLN A 59 28.84 31.41 -22.60
CA GLN A 59 30.21 30.90 -22.45
C GLN A 59 30.71 30.96 -20.99
N SER A 60 30.28 31.96 -20.22
CA SER A 60 30.71 32.13 -18.83
C SER A 60 30.12 31.03 -17.93
N LEU A 61 28.83 30.74 -18.09
CA LEU A 61 28.17 29.64 -17.38
C LEU A 61 28.69 28.27 -17.83
N HIS A 62 28.99 28.10 -19.11
CA HIS A 62 29.67 26.91 -19.61
C HIS A 62 30.99 26.65 -18.87
N ASP A 63 31.88 27.65 -18.82
CA ASP A 63 33.20 27.48 -18.20
C ASP A 63 33.08 27.17 -16.71
N ARG A 64 32.14 27.84 -16.01
CA ARG A 64 31.82 27.55 -14.61
C ARG A 64 31.30 26.12 -14.41
N LEU A 65 30.41 25.64 -15.28
CA LEU A 65 29.91 24.27 -15.23
C LEU A 65 31.03 23.25 -15.41
N MET A 66 31.93 23.47 -16.37
CA MET A 66 33.04 22.55 -16.64
C MET A 66 34.03 22.49 -15.49
N VAL A 67 34.37 23.65 -14.89
CA VAL A 67 35.18 23.70 -13.66
C VAL A 67 34.48 22.98 -12.52
N ALA A 68 33.18 23.21 -12.34
CA ALA A 68 32.41 22.61 -11.25
C ALA A 68 32.28 21.10 -11.39
N ARG A 69 32.12 20.56 -12.62
CA ARG A 69 32.08 19.12 -12.87
C ARG A 69 33.44 18.43 -12.66
N ALA A 70 34.55 19.14 -12.90
CA ALA A 70 35.88 18.60 -12.65
C ALA A 70 36.18 18.42 -11.15
N THR A 71 35.69 19.35 -10.32
CA THR A 71 35.95 19.36 -8.87
C THR A 71 34.70 19.72 -8.05
N PRO A 72 33.63 18.91 -8.10
CA PRO A 72 32.33 19.28 -7.55
C PRO A 72 32.33 19.47 -6.02
N ASP A 73 33.16 18.71 -5.30
CA ASP A 73 33.27 18.82 -3.84
C ASP A 73 34.14 20.00 -3.38
N GLY A 74 34.78 20.70 -4.32
CA GLY A 74 35.54 21.92 -4.06
C GLY A 74 34.70 23.20 -4.04
N LEU A 75 33.43 23.14 -4.45
CA LEU A 75 32.55 24.31 -4.48
C LEU A 75 31.97 24.60 -3.09
N ALA A 76 31.97 25.88 -2.71
CA ALA A 76 31.20 26.30 -1.55
C ALA A 76 29.71 26.13 -1.83
N ALA A 77 28.93 25.76 -0.80
CA ALA A 77 27.50 25.49 -0.97
C ALA A 77 26.73 26.64 -1.64
N LYS A 78 27.10 27.89 -1.35
CA LYS A 78 26.47 29.08 -1.96
C LYS A 78 26.79 29.17 -3.46
N ASP A 79 28.04 28.93 -3.84
CA ASP A 79 28.49 28.98 -5.23
C ASP A 79 27.85 27.84 -6.06
N GLU A 80 27.67 26.66 -5.43
CA GLU A 80 26.90 25.56 -6.03
C GLU A 80 25.45 26.00 -6.26
N SER A 81 24.73 26.50 -5.25
CA SER A 81 23.35 26.98 -5.41
C SER A 81 23.22 28.05 -6.51
N GLU A 82 24.08 29.07 -6.51
CA GLU A 82 24.08 30.13 -7.52
C GLU A 82 24.31 29.58 -8.94
N LEU A 83 25.22 28.62 -9.10
CA LEU A 83 25.47 27.97 -10.38
C LEU A 83 24.24 27.18 -10.85
N LEU A 84 23.63 26.37 -9.97
CA LEU A 84 22.46 25.56 -10.34
C LEU A 84 21.26 26.43 -10.73
N ILE A 85 21.01 27.52 -9.99
CA ILE A 85 19.95 28.48 -10.29
C ILE A 85 20.20 29.15 -11.65
N ALA A 86 21.44 29.55 -11.93
CA ALA A 86 21.78 30.19 -13.20
C ALA A 86 21.69 29.22 -14.39
N LEU A 87 22.00 27.93 -14.20
CA LEU A 87 21.89 26.91 -15.23
C LEU A 87 20.45 26.44 -15.49
N ALA A 88 19.55 26.54 -14.51
CA ALA A 88 18.21 25.97 -14.63
C ALA A 88 17.38 26.48 -15.82
N PRO A 89 17.37 27.79 -16.17
CA PRO A 89 16.70 28.28 -17.39
C PRO A 89 17.28 27.68 -18.67
N HIS A 90 18.60 27.52 -18.72
CA HIS A 90 19.31 26.94 -19.87
C HIS A 90 18.98 25.46 -20.07
N VAL A 91 18.84 24.69 -18.99
CA VAL A 91 18.41 23.30 -19.04
C VAL A 91 16.97 23.18 -19.54
N GLU A 92 16.09 24.08 -19.10
CA GLU A 92 14.70 24.14 -19.56
C GLU A 92 14.61 24.45 -21.06
N ASP A 93 15.32 25.47 -21.54
CA ASP A 93 15.31 25.85 -22.96
C ASP A 93 15.89 24.74 -23.84
N PHE A 94 16.98 24.10 -23.41
CA PHE A 94 17.56 22.96 -24.12
C PHE A 94 16.61 21.76 -24.18
N LEU A 95 15.95 21.41 -23.07
CA LEU A 95 14.95 20.34 -23.06
C LEU A 95 13.75 20.67 -23.94
N ALA A 96 13.34 21.94 -23.97
CA ALA A 96 12.25 22.40 -24.81
C ALA A 96 12.60 22.29 -26.30
N ASP A 97 13.85 22.59 -26.69
CA ASP A 97 14.37 22.38 -28.05
C ASP A 97 14.48 20.89 -28.39
N LEU A 98 15.07 20.09 -27.50
CA LEU A 98 15.26 18.65 -27.67
C LEU A 98 13.96 17.93 -28.04
N PHE A 99 12.86 18.24 -27.34
CA PHE A 99 11.55 17.63 -27.56
C PHE A 99 10.66 18.41 -28.54
N GLY A 100 11.10 19.58 -29.01
CA GLY A 100 10.32 20.42 -29.92
C GLY A 100 9.07 21.03 -29.29
N ILE A 101 9.12 21.38 -28.01
CA ILE A 101 7.98 21.91 -27.20
C ILE A 101 8.22 23.35 -26.71
N GLY A 102 9.08 24.11 -27.38
CA GLY A 102 9.43 25.47 -26.99
C GLY A 102 8.24 26.43 -26.90
N ALA A 103 7.17 26.22 -27.69
CA ALA A 103 5.98 27.06 -27.62
C ALA A 103 5.17 26.80 -26.33
N GLU A 104 5.02 25.55 -25.94
CA GLU A 104 4.30 25.09 -24.76
C GLU A 104 5.03 25.51 -23.47
N VAL A 105 6.36 25.39 -23.45
CA VAL A 105 7.19 25.86 -22.32
C VAL A 105 7.08 27.38 -22.17
N ARG A 106 7.19 28.16 -23.27
CA ARG A 106 6.99 29.62 -23.24
C ARG A 106 5.58 30.01 -22.81
N ALA A 107 4.55 29.24 -23.20
CA ALA A 107 3.18 29.48 -22.75
C ALA A 107 3.03 29.27 -21.23
N LEU A 108 3.70 28.24 -20.67
CA LEU A 108 3.75 28.03 -19.23
C LEU A 108 4.48 29.18 -18.51
N GLN A 109 5.64 29.62 -19.00
CA GLN A 109 6.35 30.79 -18.48
C GLN A 109 5.48 32.06 -18.53
N ALA A 110 4.78 32.31 -19.63
CA ALA A 110 3.88 33.45 -19.77
C ALA A 110 2.75 33.43 -18.73
N ARG A 111 2.17 32.25 -18.44
CA ARG A 111 1.16 32.08 -17.37
C ARG A 111 1.74 32.40 -15.98
N HIS A 112 2.98 32.03 -15.71
CA HIS A 112 3.66 32.41 -14.47
C HIS A 112 3.82 33.93 -14.36
N HIS A 113 4.37 34.58 -15.41
CA HIS A 113 4.59 36.02 -15.40
C HIS A 113 3.29 36.83 -15.31
N ALA A 114 2.21 36.35 -15.93
CA ALA A 114 0.88 36.96 -15.81
C ALA A 114 0.39 37.02 -14.35
N LEU A 115 0.79 36.08 -13.49
CA LEU A 115 0.41 36.04 -12.08
C LEU A 115 1.36 36.86 -11.18
N ALA A 116 2.51 37.32 -11.68
CA ALA A 116 3.53 38.02 -10.87
C ALA A 116 2.98 39.25 -10.10
N PRO A 117 2.07 40.08 -10.65
CA PRO A 117 1.48 41.19 -9.90
C PRO A 117 0.79 40.74 -8.60
N LEU A 118 0.13 39.57 -8.58
CA LEU A 118 -0.58 39.07 -7.39
C LEU A 118 0.35 39.00 -6.17
N TYR A 119 1.52 38.37 -6.33
CA TYR A 119 2.43 38.12 -5.22
C TYR A 119 3.16 39.38 -4.79
N THR A 120 3.54 40.23 -5.75
CA THR A 120 4.15 41.54 -5.48
C THR A 120 3.20 42.44 -4.71
N VAL A 121 1.94 42.59 -5.17
CA VAL A 121 0.92 43.40 -4.51
C VAL A 121 0.51 42.80 -3.16
N LYS A 122 0.34 41.47 -3.06
CA LYS A 122 0.08 40.79 -1.79
C LYS A 122 1.10 41.19 -0.73
N ARG A 123 2.40 41.08 -1.07
CA ARG A 123 3.48 41.34 -0.13
C ARG A 123 3.67 42.82 0.18
N LEU A 124 3.79 43.66 -0.85
CA LEU A 124 4.20 45.06 -0.69
C LEU A 124 3.02 45.98 -0.35
N PHE A 125 1.85 45.72 -0.94
CA PHE A 125 0.68 46.56 -0.75
C PHE A 125 -0.28 45.98 0.29
N VAL A 126 -0.82 44.76 0.11
CA VAL A 126 -1.83 44.22 1.02
C VAL A 126 -1.26 44.02 2.44
N GLN A 127 -0.17 43.28 2.57
CA GLN A 127 0.40 42.94 3.88
C GLN A 127 1.16 44.11 4.54
N ARG A 128 2.02 44.81 3.78
CA ARG A 128 2.92 45.83 4.34
C ARG A 128 2.32 47.23 4.40
N ARG A 129 1.36 47.58 3.54
CA ARG A 129 0.69 48.89 3.49
C ARG A 129 -0.73 48.82 4.08
N ALA A 130 -1.64 48.07 3.46
CA ALA A 130 -3.06 48.06 3.79
C ALA A 130 -3.34 47.50 5.19
N ALA A 131 -2.95 46.24 5.45
CA ALA A 131 -3.17 45.57 6.74
C ALA A 131 -2.45 46.27 7.91
N LYS A 132 -1.33 46.95 7.63
CA LYS A 132 -0.61 47.73 8.64
C LYS A 132 -1.27 49.08 8.93
N LYS A 133 -1.81 49.76 7.89
CA LYS A 133 -2.47 51.06 8.03
C LYS A 133 -3.86 50.92 8.66
N TYR A 134 -4.60 49.89 8.29
CA TYR A 134 -5.95 49.62 8.77
C TYR A 134 -6.00 48.26 9.46
N GLY A 135 -5.76 48.26 10.77
CA GLY A 135 -5.87 47.05 11.58
C GLY A 135 -7.32 46.50 11.65
N PRO A 136 -7.52 45.31 12.25
CA PRO A 136 -8.81 44.61 12.22
C PRO A 136 -10.02 45.45 12.68
N ALA A 137 -9.87 46.27 13.72
CA ALA A 137 -10.95 47.12 14.22
C ALA A 137 -11.35 48.23 13.22
N ALA A 138 -10.38 48.82 12.53
CA ALA A 138 -10.66 49.82 11.49
C ALA A 138 -11.28 49.16 10.25
N ALA A 139 -10.75 48.00 9.86
CA ALA A 139 -11.27 47.22 8.74
C ALA A 139 -12.72 46.78 8.93
N ALA A 140 -13.11 46.43 10.16
CA ALA A 140 -14.48 46.04 10.51
C ALA A 140 -15.50 47.20 10.41
N ALA A 141 -15.04 48.45 10.46
CA ALA A 141 -15.90 49.63 10.30
C ALA A 141 -16.13 50.02 8.83
N PHE A 142 -15.46 49.34 7.89
CA PHE A 142 -15.62 49.61 6.46
C PHE A 142 -16.83 48.88 5.86
N ASP A 143 -17.57 49.57 5.01
CA ASP A 143 -18.59 48.98 4.15
C ASP A 143 -17.91 48.31 2.95
N GLY A 144 -17.77 46.99 3.03
CA GLY A 144 -17.10 46.17 2.02
C GLY A 144 -17.76 46.22 0.64
N ASP A 145 -19.09 46.31 0.58
CA ASP A 145 -19.83 46.35 -0.69
C ASP A 145 -19.73 47.73 -1.33
N ALA A 146 -19.80 48.81 -0.55
CA ALA A 146 -19.56 50.15 -1.05
C ALA A 146 -18.13 50.32 -1.58
N LEU A 147 -17.14 49.78 -0.87
CA LEU A 147 -15.74 49.77 -1.32
C LEU A 147 -15.56 48.91 -2.57
N ALA A 148 -16.18 47.72 -2.63
CA ALA A 148 -16.14 46.86 -3.81
C ALA A 148 -16.70 47.56 -5.05
N ALA A 149 -17.83 48.27 -4.91
CA ALA A 149 -18.44 49.02 -6.02
C ALA A 149 -17.54 50.16 -6.52
N GLN A 150 -16.89 50.89 -5.60
CA GLN A 150 -15.94 51.96 -5.95
C GLN A 150 -14.69 51.40 -6.64
N VAL A 151 -14.10 50.33 -6.11
CA VAL A 151 -12.94 49.66 -6.72
C VAL A 151 -13.30 49.16 -8.11
N THR A 152 -14.45 48.48 -8.27
CA THR A 152 -14.95 48.00 -9.57
C THR A 152 -15.08 49.14 -10.59
N LYS A 153 -15.59 50.30 -10.17
CA LYS A 153 -15.70 51.49 -11.02
C LYS A 153 -14.33 51.99 -11.49
N VAL A 154 -13.33 52.00 -10.60
CA VAL A 154 -11.97 52.45 -10.93
C VAL A 154 -11.26 51.44 -11.85
N LEU A 155 -11.46 50.13 -11.62
CA LEU A 155 -10.91 49.07 -12.48
C LEU A 155 -11.50 49.07 -13.90
N GLY A 156 -12.73 49.57 -14.07
CA GLY A 156 -13.41 49.55 -15.37
C GLY A 156 -13.85 48.15 -15.83
N GLY A 157 -13.87 47.18 -14.92
CA GLY A 157 -14.16 45.77 -15.18
C GLY A 157 -14.51 45.02 -13.89
N PRO A 158 -14.72 43.68 -13.94
CA PRO A 158 -15.03 42.90 -12.74
C PRO A 158 -13.89 42.96 -11.71
N LEU A 159 -14.26 42.97 -10.42
CA LEU A 159 -13.32 42.91 -9.32
C LEU A 159 -12.89 41.46 -9.06
N ASP A 160 -11.83 41.03 -9.72
CA ASP A 160 -11.07 39.83 -9.40
C ASP A 160 -9.68 40.19 -8.84
N GLU A 161 -9.04 39.25 -8.14
CA GLU A 161 -7.76 39.52 -7.46
C GLU A 161 -6.62 39.85 -8.43
N LEU A 162 -6.60 39.25 -9.62
CA LEU A 162 -5.54 39.49 -10.60
C LEU A 162 -5.70 40.87 -11.24
N ALA A 163 -6.93 41.26 -11.58
CA ALA A 163 -7.26 42.61 -12.04
C ALA A 163 -6.90 43.66 -10.98
N PHE A 164 -7.23 43.41 -9.71
CA PHE A 164 -6.83 44.27 -8.59
C PHE A 164 -5.31 44.42 -8.54
N ALA A 165 -4.57 43.31 -8.55
CA ALA A 165 -3.13 43.34 -8.43
C ALA A 165 -2.44 43.98 -9.66
N THR A 166 -2.91 43.67 -10.86
CA THR A 166 -2.39 44.25 -12.11
C THR A 166 -2.61 45.75 -12.18
N PHE A 167 -3.75 46.24 -11.66
CA PHE A 167 -4.02 47.67 -11.57
C PHE A 167 -3.15 48.37 -10.52
N VAL A 168 -3.02 47.79 -9.31
CA VAL A 168 -2.28 48.41 -8.20
C VAL A 168 -0.77 48.41 -8.43
N ALA A 169 -0.21 47.35 -9.02
CA ALA A 169 1.24 47.18 -9.17
C ALA A 169 1.95 48.42 -9.77
N PRO A 170 1.58 48.94 -10.96
CA PRO A 170 2.27 50.08 -11.57
C PRO A 170 2.03 51.40 -10.83
N ILE A 171 0.79 51.67 -10.37
CA ILE A 171 0.47 52.94 -9.71
C ILE A 171 1.05 53.04 -8.29
N PHE A 172 1.39 51.90 -7.68
CA PHE A 172 2.08 51.86 -6.39
C PHE A 172 3.53 52.33 -6.50
N GLU A 173 4.16 52.21 -7.67
CA GLU A 173 5.50 52.76 -7.93
C GLU A 173 5.47 54.29 -8.04
N THR A 174 4.33 54.88 -8.44
CA THR A 174 4.09 56.33 -8.52
C THR A 174 3.11 56.81 -7.44
N GLU A 175 3.26 56.33 -6.19
CA GLU A 175 2.31 56.55 -5.08
C GLU A 175 1.91 58.03 -4.88
N ALA A 176 2.83 58.98 -5.07
CA ALA A 176 2.57 60.40 -4.88
C ALA A 176 1.48 60.96 -5.82
N GLU A 177 1.29 60.35 -6.99
CA GLU A 177 0.34 60.77 -8.02
C GLU A 177 -1.03 60.10 -7.86
N HIS A 178 -1.11 59.01 -7.09
CA HIS A 178 -2.30 58.15 -6.99
C HIS A 178 -2.74 57.89 -5.54
N ALA A 179 -2.35 58.75 -4.60
CA ALA A 179 -2.54 58.54 -3.16
C ALA A 179 -4.00 58.24 -2.76
N GLU A 180 -4.98 58.97 -3.30
CA GLU A 180 -6.41 58.75 -2.99
C GLU A 180 -6.94 57.41 -3.53
N VAL A 181 -6.50 57.03 -4.73
CA VAL A 181 -6.88 55.75 -5.36
C VAL A 181 -6.26 54.59 -4.60
N LEU A 182 -4.97 54.68 -4.27
CA LEU A 182 -4.28 53.67 -3.47
C LEU A 182 -4.89 53.55 -2.07
N ASP A 183 -5.36 54.64 -1.47
CA ASP A 183 -6.06 54.61 -0.19
C ASP A 183 -7.39 53.85 -0.26
N LEU A 184 -8.19 54.08 -1.31
CA LEU A 184 -9.42 53.33 -1.57
C LEU A 184 -9.14 51.81 -1.67
N PHE A 185 -8.14 51.43 -2.47
CA PHE A 185 -7.75 50.03 -2.64
C PHE A 185 -7.18 49.44 -1.34
N ALA A 186 -6.45 50.23 -0.54
CA ALA A 186 -5.93 49.78 0.75
C ALA A 186 -7.04 49.53 1.78
N ARG A 187 -8.10 50.37 1.80
CA ARG A 187 -9.28 50.14 2.65
C ARG A 187 -10.00 48.85 2.26
N TYR A 188 -10.21 48.62 0.96
CA TYR A 188 -10.81 47.39 0.46
C TYR A 188 -9.95 46.15 0.80
N ALA A 189 -8.64 46.21 0.54
CA ALA A 189 -7.71 45.14 0.87
C ALA A 189 -7.70 44.81 2.37
N ALA A 190 -7.73 45.81 3.25
CA ALA A 190 -7.78 45.61 4.69
C ALA A 190 -9.10 44.96 5.13
N TRP A 191 -10.24 45.41 4.59
CA TRP A 191 -11.55 44.79 4.81
C TRP A 191 -11.54 43.32 4.36
N ALA A 192 -11.06 43.05 3.14
CA ALA A 192 -10.98 41.71 2.56
C ALA A 192 -10.10 40.76 3.38
N THR A 193 -9.00 41.27 3.94
CA THR A 193 -8.01 40.48 4.69
C THR A 193 -8.45 40.19 6.14
N HIS A 194 -9.09 41.15 6.82
CA HIS A 194 -9.30 41.10 8.27
C HIS A 194 -10.73 40.74 8.72
N THR A 195 -11.74 40.87 7.85
CA THR A 195 -13.13 40.62 8.22
C THR A 195 -13.60 39.24 7.77
N ALA A 196 -14.56 38.64 8.48
CA ALA A 196 -15.13 37.34 8.12
C ALA A 196 -15.81 37.38 6.74
N ASP A 197 -16.58 38.44 6.45
CA ASP A 197 -17.25 38.64 5.16
C ASP A 197 -16.24 38.80 4.01
N GLY A 198 -15.16 39.55 4.25
CA GLY A 198 -14.04 39.70 3.32
C GLY A 198 -13.34 38.38 3.03
N GLN A 199 -12.99 37.62 4.07
CA GLN A 199 -12.35 36.32 3.97
C GLN A 199 -13.24 35.29 3.28
N HIS A 200 -14.55 35.31 3.55
CA HIS A 200 -15.53 34.47 2.87
C HIS A 200 -15.64 34.84 1.38
N ARG A 201 -15.70 36.14 1.05
CA ARG A 201 -15.77 36.61 -0.35
C ARG A 201 -14.54 36.18 -1.16
N HIS A 202 -13.36 36.21 -0.57
CA HIS A 202 -12.09 35.93 -1.23
C HIS A 202 -11.47 34.59 -0.81
N HIS A 203 -12.27 33.66 -0.28
CA HIS A 203 -11.77 32.37 0.23
C HIS A 203 -11.05 31.53 -0.85
N GLY A 204 -11.44 31.69 -2.13
CA GLY A 204 -10.83 31.00 -3.28
C GLY A 204 -9.54 31.64 -3.80
N GLY A 205 -9.22 32.87 -3.39
CA GLY A 205 -8.06 33.62 -3.86
C GLY A 205 -6.82 33.46 -2.99
N VAL A 206 -5.76 34.22 -3.29
CA VAL A 206 -4.51 34.26 -2.51
C VAL A 206 -4.14 35.67 -2.07
N LEU A 207 -4.59 36.71 -2.78
CA LEU A 207 -4.13 38.09 -2.61
C LEU A 207 -4.44 38.64 -1.22
N PHE A 208 -5.66 38.39 -0.72
CA PHE A 208 -6.14 38.89 0.57
C PHE A 208 -5.94 37.90 1.73
N LYS A 209 -5.09 36.89 1.54
CA LYS A 209 -4.73 35.93 2.60
C LYS A 209 -3.41 36.31 3.26
N ALA A 210 -3.37 36.29 4.59
CA ALA A 210 -2.14 36.45 5.35
C ALA A 210 -1.82 35.14 6.09
N PRO A 211 -0.53 34.78 6.27
CA PRO A 211 -0.15 33.65 7.11
C PRO A 211 -0.74 33.79 8.52
N GLY A 212 -1.45 32.77 8.99
CA GLY A 212 -2.02 32.69 10.32
C GLY A 212 -0.94 32.50 11.38
N LYS A 213 -1.26 32.88 12.63
CA LYS A 213 -0.42 32.52 13.78
C LYS A 213 -0.68 31.06 14.15
N ILE A 214 0.39 30.37 14.52
CA ILE A 214 0.29 28.98 14.95
C ILE A 214 0.14 28.91 16.47
N ASP A 215 -0.89 28.20 16.92
CA ASP A 215 -1.03 27.71 18.28
C ASP A 215 -0.88 26.17 18.27
N PRO A 216 0.23 25.61 18.80
CA PRO A 216 0.46 24.17 18.86
C PRO A 216 -0.65 23.37 19.55
N MET A 217 -1.47 24.01 20.41
CA MET A 217 -2.58 23.35 21.09
C MET A 217 -3.91 23.44 20.31
N ARG A 218 -3.94 24.18 19.19
CA ARG A 218 -5.13 24.45 18.36
C ARG A 218 -4.82 24.41 16.86
N LEU A 219 -3.97 23.48 16.43
CA LEU A 219 -3.66 23.24 15.01
C LEU A 219 -4.84 22.71 14.19
N VAL A 220 -5.81 22.08 14.85
CA VAL A 220 -7.06 21.62 14.25
C VAL A 220 -8.19 22.38 14.94
N PRO A 221 -9.00 23.17 14.22
CA PRO A 221 -10.18 23.78 14.81
C PRO A 221 -11.17 22.67 15.15
N ILE A 222 -11.73 22.68 16.36
CA ILE A 222 -12.68 21.66 16.81
C ILE A 222 -13.90 22.29 17.47
N GLU A 223 -15.04 21.66 17.25
CA GLU A 223 -16.25 21.74 18.06
C GLU A 223 -16.41 20.45 18.85
N THR A 224 -17.09 20.52 19.99
CA THR A 224 -17.32 19.36 20.86
C THR A 224 -18.80 19.02 20.94
N GLU A 225 -19.13 17.75 20.87
CA GLU A 225 -20.49 17.21 21.05
C GLU A 225 -20.43 16.02 22.03
N VAL A 226 -21.41 15.87 22.92
CA VAL A 226 -21.45 14.72 23.84
C VAL A 226 -22.37 13.65 23.26
N VAL A 227 -21.82 12.46 22.97
CA VAL A 227 -22.55 11.33 22.41
C VAL A 227 -22.26 10.09 23.22
N GLU A 228 -23.31 9.41 23.72
CA GLU A 228 -23.19 8.24 24.61
C GLU A 228 -22.29 8.53 25.85
N GLY A 229 -22.39 9.75 26.39
CA GLY A 229 -21.56 10.23 27.50
C GLY A 229 -20.13 10.58 27.13
N VAL A 230 -19.70 10.39 25.88
CA VAL A 230 -18.34 10.68 25.40
C VAL A 230 -18.28 12.04 24.72
N THR A 231 -17.30 12.87 25.10
CA THR A 231 -16.99 14.10 24.36
C THR A 231 -16.32 13.74 23.04
N MET A 232 -17.03 13.97 21.95
CA MET A 232 -16.58 13.80 20.57
C MET A 232 -16.08 15.14 20.01
N PHE A 233 -14.99 15.10 19.26
CA PHE A 233 -14.47 16.24 18.51
C PHE A 233 -14.85 16.13 17.04
N LYS A 234 -15.33 17.23 16.48
CA LYS A 234 -15.68 17.39 15.07
C LYS A 234 -15.24 18.75 14.54
N LEU A 235 -15.23 18.91 13.22
CA LEU A 235 -15.23 20.23 12.61
C LEU A 235 -16.63 20.85 12.62
N SER A 236 -16.70 22.16 12.40
CA SER A 236 -17.96 22.84 12.18
C SER A 236 -18.70 22.25 10.98
N ASP A 237 -20.03 22.22 11.05
CA ASP A 237 -20.84 21.59 10.02
C ASP A 237 -20.72 22.32 8.66
N ASP A 238 -20.36 23.61 8.68
CA ASP A 238 -20.09 24.43 7.49
C ASP A 238 -18.85 23.97 6.69
N HIS A 239 -17.96 23.20 7.31
CA HIS A 239 -16.71 22.72 6.70
C HIS A 239 -16.81 21.26 6.23
N ARG A 240 -18.00 20.63 6.33
CA ARG A 240 -18.18 19.23 5.95
C ARG A 240 -18.14 19.05 4.43
N ARG A 241 -17.41 18.03 3.98
CA ARG A 241 -17.44 17.50 2.61
C ARG A 241 -17.74 16.01 2.69
N PHE A 242 -18.62 15.48 1.86
CA PHE A 242 -18.78 14.02 1.79
C PHE A 242 -17.81 13.45 0.75
N ARG A 243 -17.03 12.46 1.15
CA ARG A 243 -16.22 11.66 0.21
C ARG A 243 -17.08 10.53 -0.34
N GLU A 244 -17.26 10.52 -1.65
CA GLU A 244 -17.90 9.41 -2.36
C GLU A 244 -16.86 8.49 -2.99
N GLY A 245 -16.80 7.24 -2.50
CA GLY A 245 -15.94 6.20 -3.04
C GLY A 245 -14.44 6.52 -3.00
N PHE A 246 -13.75 6.13 -4.08
CA PHE A 246 -12.29 6.00 -4.13
C PHE A 246 -11.65 6.74 -5.30
N ALA A 247 -12.32 7.74 -5.87
CA ALA A 247 -11.66 8.70 -6.77
C ALA A 247 -10.66 9.58 -5.98
N LEU A 248 -9.72 10.22 -6.68
CA LEU A 248 -8.80 11.18 -6.06
C LEU A 248 -9.59 12.32 -5.39
N THR A 249 -9.40 12.53 -4.09
CA THR A 249 -10.20 13.49 -3.30
C THR A 249 -9.53 14.85 -3.08
N ASP A 250 -8.26 14.97 -3.47
CA ASP A 250 -7.47 16.19 -3.30
C ASP A 250 -6.51 16.36 -4.49
N CYS A 251 -6.77 17.38 -5.30
CA CYS A 251 -5.95 17.71 -6.46
C CYS A 251 -4.73 18.58 -6.12
N GLY A 252 -4.54 18.95 -4.85
CA GLY A 252 -3.54 19.94 -4.43
C GLY A 252 -3.84 21.33 -4.97
N THR A 253 -2.86 22.21 -4.83
CA THR A 253 -2.98 23.61 -5.28
C THR A 253 -2.83 23.76 -6.79
N ASP A 254 -3.43 24.81 -7.33
CA ASP A 254 -3.25 25.22 -8.72
C ASP A 254 -1.91 25.98 -8.90
N LEU A 255 -1.67 26.52 -10.09
CA LEU A 255 -0.46 27.31 -10.33
C LEU A 255 -0.42 28.56 -9.41
N THR A 256 -1.58 29.19 -9.20
CA THR A 256 -1.71 30.41 -8.39
C THR A 256 -1.27 30.18 -6.96
N GLY A 257 -1.76 29.12 -6.31
CA GLY A 257 -1.41 28.84 -4.91
C GLY A 257 -0.01 28.26 -4.72
N ALA A 258 0.51 27.47 -5.66
CA ALA A 258 1.91 27.04 -5.59
C ALA A 258 2.88 28.22 -5.67
N LEU A 259 2.62 29.17 -6.58
CA LEU A 259 3.43 30.38 -6.70
C LEU A 259 3.25 31.31 -5.49
N ASP A 260 2.10 31.28 -4.81
CA ASP A 260 1.94 32.00 -3.54
C ASP A 260 2.95 31.50 -2.49
N HIS A 261 3.06 30.19 -2.31
CA HIS A 261 4.04 29.60 -1.40
C HIS A 261 5.49 29.79 -1.88
N ALA A 262 5.75 29.67 -3.18
CA ALA A 262 7.09 29.90 -3.75
C ALA A 262 7.58 31.34 -3.52
N ASN A 263 6.68 32.34 -3.61
CA ASN A 263 6.97 33.76 -3.37
C ASN A 263 6.88 34.17 -1.89
N TYR A 264 6.16 33.40 -1.06
CA TYR A 264 6.18 33.56 0.39
C TYR A 264 7.50 33.07 1.00
N CYS A 265 8.13 32.08 0.38
CA CYS A 265 9.49 31.67 0.72
C CYS A 265 10.48 32.83 0.62
N ILE A 266 11.37 32.97 1.61
CA ILE A 266 12.40 34.03 1.59
C ILE A 266 13.71 33.59 0.92
N TRP A 267 13.71 32.40 0.33
CA TRP A 267 14.84 31.77 -0.33
C TRP A 267 16.12 31.76 0.54
N CYS A 268 16.07 30.97 1.62
CA CYS A 268 17.08 30.92 2.69
C CYS A 268 18.51 30.58 2.24
N HIS A 269 18.72 30.02 1.04
CA HIS A 269 20.06 29.70 0.52
C HIS A 269 20.91 30.94 0.36
N ASN A 270 20.28 32.09 0.06
CA ASN A 270 20.94 33.40 0.01
C ASN A 270 21.63 33.79 1.33
N GLN A 271 21.18 33.22 2.45
CA GLN A 271 21.72 33.46 3.78
C GLN A 271 22.56 32.28 4.31
N GLY A 272 22.71 31.20 3.54
CA GLY A 272 23.36 29.95 3.96
C GLY A 272 22.63 29.22 5.09
N LYS A 273 21.31 29.41 5.21
CA LYS A 273 20.49 28.93 6.36
C LYS A 273 19.25 28.17 5.89
N ASP A 274 19.41 27.21 4.99
CA ASP A 274 18.33 26.39 4.42
C ASP A 274 17.71 25.43 5.43
N SER A 275 16.95 25.95 6.39
CA SER A 275 16.44 25.14 7.49
C SER A 275 15.42 24.09 7.07
N CYS A 276 14.65 24.35 6.01
CA CYS A 276 13.71 23.39 5.43
C CYS A 276 14.41 22.20 4.76
N SER A 277 15.62 22.42 4.22
CA SER A 277 16.45 21.37 3.62
C SER A 277 17.35 20.73 4.68
N ARG A 278 18.22 21.52 5.33
CA ARG A 278 19.32 21.10 6.21
C ARG A 278 18.98 21.06 7.70
N GLY A 279 17.77 21.46 8.09
CA GLY A 279 17.31 21.50 9.48
C GLY A 279 17.65 22.77 10.25
N LEU A 280 16.93 23.00 11.35
CA LEU A 280 17.17 24.10 12.30
C LEU A 280 18.19 23.65 13.35
N LYS A 281 19.42 24.15 13.27
CA LYS A 281 20.52 23.78 14.19
C LYS A 281 20.54 24.64 15.46
N GLU A 282 20.96 24.04 16.57
CA GLU A 282 21.28 24.76 17.82
C GLU A 282 22.73 25.27 17.83
N LYS A 283 23.02 26.28 18.65
CA LYS A 283 24.39 26.84 18.78
C LYS A 283 25.41 25.83 19.31
N ALA A 284 24.96 24.88 20.14
CA ALA A 284 25.79 23.85 20.76
C ALA A 284 25.98 22.60 19.87
N GLY A 285 25.43 22.59 18.65
CA GLY A 285 25.35 21.40 17.80
C GLY A 285 23.99 20.67 17.93
N GLY A 286 23.65 19.82 16.95
CA GLY A 286 22.37 19.11 16.90
C GLY A 286 21.19 19.94 16.35
N PHE A 287 20.02 19.30 16.26
CA PHE A 287 18.79 19.91 15.75
C PHE A 287 17.89 20.39 16.88
N ARG A 288 17.35 21.60 16.71
CA ARG A 288 16.32 22.16 17.60
C ARG A 288 15.10 21.25 17.61
N ARG A 289 14.41 21.18 18.75
CA ARG A 289 13.11 20.51 18.88
C ARG A 289 11.96 21.51 18.87
N ASN A 290 10.82 21.12 18.31
CA ASN A 290 9.59 21.89 18.39
C ASN A 290 8.86 21.68 19.74
N GLU A 291 7.72 22.34 19.91
CA GLU A 291 6.87 22.27 21.13
C GLU A 291 6.37 20.86 21.45
N PHE A 292 6.36 19.94 20.47
CA PHE A 292 6.01 18.53 20.64
C PHE A 292 7.24 17.63 20.89
N GLY A 293 8.45 18.22 21.00
CA GLY A 293 9.70 17.48 21.18
C GLY A 293 10.24 16.82 19.91
N VAL A 294 9.67 17.09 18.72
CA VAL A 294 10.13 16.53 17.44
C VAL A 294 11.38 17.28 16.94
N PRO A 295 12.48 16.57 16.58
CA PRO A 295 13.67 17.20 15.99
C PRO A 295 13.36 17.86 14.64
N LEU A 296 13.80 19.09 14.45
CA LEU A 296 13.60 19.89 13.24
C LEU A 296 14.76 19.69 12.26
N ALA A 297 14.87 18.48 11.71
CA ALA A 297 15.98 18.05 10.85
C ALA A 297 15.88 18.49 9.38
N GLY A 298 14.76 19.08 8.97
CA GLY A 298 14.47 19.41 7.57
C GLY A 298 14.12 18.20 6.72
N CYS A 299 14.10 18.37 5.40
CA CYS A 299 13.84 17.32 4.43
C CYS A 299 14.85 16.17 4.59
N PRO A 300 14.41 14.92 4.83
CA PRO A 300 15.31 13.77 4.94
C PRO A 300 16.17 13.51 3.70
N LEU A 301 15.68 13.90 2.52
CA LEU A 301 16.40 13.81 1.25
C LEU A 301 17.39 14.97 1.06
N GLU A 302 17.39 15.99 1.92
CA GLU A 302 18.20 17.21 1.76
C GLU A 302 17.95 17.93 0.43
N GLU A 303 16.71 17.87 -0.05
CA GLU A 303 16.31 18.50 -1.30
C GLU A 303 16.62 20.00 -1.31
N LYS A 304 17.05 20.51 -2.47
CA LYS A 304 17.34 21.94 -2.73
C LYS A 304 16.06 22.76 -2.89
N ILE A 305 15.27 22.77 -1.82
CA ILE A 305 13.93 23.39 -1.75
C ILE A 305 14.00 24.90 -2.05
N SER A 306 15.01 25.57 -1.51
CA SER A 306 15.08 27.02 -1.59
C SER A 306 15.39 27.48 -3.01
N GLU A 307 16.28 26.77 -3.68
CA GLU A 307 16.66 26.93 -5.08
C GLU A 307 15.49 26.56 -5.99
N MET A 308 14.83 25.42 -5.77
CA MET A 308 13.62 25.02 -6.49
C MET A 308 12.54 26.11 -6.40
N ASN A 309 12.22 26.61 -5.21
CA ASN A 309 11.20 27.65 -5.03
C ASN A 309 11.55 28.94 -5.77
N LEU A 310 12.83 29.36 -5.77
CA LEU A 310 13.27 30.55 -6.47
C LEU A 310 13.12 30.38 -7.99
N VAL A 311 13.60 29.26 -8.53
CA VAL A 311 13.51 28.95 -9.96
C VAL A 311 12.05 28.80 -10.41
N LYS A 312 11.19 28.16 -9.59
CA LYS A 312 9.75 28.05 -9.83
C LYS A 312 9.06 29.41 -9.83
N ALA A 313 9.39 30.28 -8.87
CA ALA A 313 8.86 31.64 -8.81
C ALA A 313 9.31 32.49 -10.01
N GLY A 314 10.50 32.22 -10.55
CA GLY A 314 11.02 32.86 -11.75
C GLY A 314 10.36 32.46 -13.08
N GLY A 315 9.52 31.42 -13.10
CA GLY A 315 8.85 30.94 -14.33
C GLY A 315 9.42 29.65 -14.91
N HIS A 316 10.55 29.17 -14.40
CA HIS A 316 11.31 28.06 -14.99
C HIS A 316 10.94 26.72 -14.37
N THR A 317 9.78 26.18 -14.73
CA THR A 317 9.22 25.00 -14.06
C THR A 317 9.95 23.69 -14.37
N VAL A 318 10.43 23.49 -15.60
CA VAL A 318 11.26 22.33 -15.96
C VAL A 318 12.60 22.43 -15.23
N GLY A 319 13.18 23.63 -15.17
CA GLY A 319 14.39 23.90 -14.38
C GLY A 319 14.21 23.61 -12.89
N ALA A 320 13.06 23.97 -12.31
CA ALA A 320 12.74 23.67 -10.91
C ALA A 320 12.64 22.15 -10.67
N LEU A 321 12.00 21.38 -11.57
CA LEU A 321 11.96 19.92 -11.47
C LEU A 321 13.36 19.30 -11.67
N ALA A 322 14.19 19.87 -12.55
CA ALA A 322 15.58 19.46 -12.69
C ALA A 322 16.35 19.63 -11.38
N ILE A 323 16.09 20.68 -10.58
CA ILE A 323 16.69 20.85 -9.25
C ILE A 323 16.16 19.79 -8.26
N VAL A 324 14.85 19.53 -8.23
CA VAL A 324 14.25 18.50 -7.36
C VAL A 324 14.89 17.14 -7.59
N THR A 325 15.02 16.73 -8.86
CA THR A 325 15.52 15.40 -9.24
C THR A 325 17.00 15.15 -8.94
N ILE A 326 17.78 16.17 -8.58
CA ILE A 326 19.15 15.99 -8.06
C ILE A 326 19.14 15.13 -6.80
N ASP A 327 18.23 15.46 -5.89
CA ASP A 327 18.14 14.86 -4.56
C ASP A 327 16.99 13.87 -4.44
N ASN A 328 15.94 14.06 -5.25
CA ASN A 328 14.72 13.29 -5.24
C ASN A 328 14.28 12.88 -6.66
N PRO A 329 15.01 11.95 -7.32
CA PRO A 329 14.64 11.48 -8.66
C PRO A 329 13.27 10.78 -8.68
N MET A 330 12.77 10.31 -7.54
CA MET A 330 11.47 9.67 -7.36
C MET A 330 10.43 10.63 -6.76
N CYS A 331 10.51 11.93 -7.06
CA CYS A 331 9.64 12.96 -6.49
C CYS A 331 8.13 12.73 -6.71
N ALA A 332 7.75 11.90 -7.69
CA ALA A 332 6.38 11.44 -7.83
C ALA A 332 5.85 10.72 -6.57
N ALA A 333 6.73 10.19 -5.71
CA ALA A 333 6.39 9.51 -4.46
C ALA A 333 6.31 10.44 -3.23
N THR A 334 6.66 11.72 -3.35
CA THR A 334 6.70 12.70 -2.24
C THR A 334 5.70 13.82 -2.50
N GLY A 335 5.83 14.94 -1.78
CA GLY A 335 4.99 16.10 -1.96
C GLY A 335 3.71 16.10 -1.14
N HIS A 336 2.70 16.81 -1.68
CA HIS A 336 1.45 17.14 -1.02
C HIS A 336 0.75 15.89 -0.50
N ARG A 337 0.30 15.94 0.74
CA ARG A 337 -0.28 14.81 1.48
C ARG A 337 0.68 13.62 1.72
N ILE A 338 1.99 13.72 1.49
CA ILE A 338 2.91 12.61 1.77
C ILE A 338 3.97 12.96 2.81
N CYS A 339 4.62 14.11 2.69
CA CYS A 339 5.73 14.50 3.56
C CYS A 339 5.56 15.91 4.12
N ASN A 340 5.98 16.12 5.37
CA ASN A 340 5.84 17.42 6.07
C ASN A 340 7.11 17.86 6.84
N ASP A 341 8.17 17.04 6.90
CA ASP A 341 9.38 17.33 7.70
C ASP A 341 10.04 18.68 7.31
N CYS A 342 9.99 19.06 6.04
CA CYS A 342 10.48 20.34 5.51
C CYS A 342 9.67 21.54 6.01
N MET A 343 8.33 21.44 6.05
CA MET A 343 7.43 22.48 6.56
C MET A 343 7.65 22.71 8.05
N LYS A 344 7.76 21.62 8.84
CA LYS A 344 7.98 21.73 10.29
C LYS A 344 9.32 22.42 10.61
N SER A 345 10.30 22.31 9.73
CA SER A 345 11.64 22.92 9.87
C SER A 345 11.79 24.28 9.17
N CYS A 346 10.72 24.79 8.55
CA CYS A 346 10.70 26.13 7.95
C CYS A 346 11.05 27.19 8.99
N ILE A 347 11.75 28.27 8.63
CA ILE A 347 12.10 29.33 9.58
C ILE A 347 10.87 29.99 10.23
N TYR A 348 9.70 29.88 9.61
CA TYR A 348 8.42 30.35 10.13
C TYR A 348 7.89 29.38 11.18
N GLN A 349 8.31 29.62 12.43
CA GLN A 349 7.97 28.76 13.59
C GLN A 349 6.82 29.30 14.44
N LYS A 350 6.33 30.52 14.15
CA LYS A 350 5.25 31.20 14.91
C LYS A 350 4.04 31.56 14.05
N GLN A 351 4.10 31.21 12.78
CA GLN A 351 3.09 31.48 11.77
C GLN A 351 3.13 30.37 10.73
N ASP A 352 2.11 30.29 9.87
CA ASP A 352 2.03 29.25 8.84
C ASP A 352 3.35 29.13 8.06
N PRO A 353 3.91 27.90 7.95
CA PRO A 353 5.12 27.68 7.19
C PRO A 353 4.84 27.81 5.68
N VAL A 354 5.91 27.86 4.89
CA VAL A 354 5.78 27.63 3.44
C VAL A 354 5.32 26.19 3.22
N ASP A 355 4.22 25.99 2.49
CA ASP A 355 3.76 24.67 2.06
C ASP A 355 4.62 24.18 0.87
N ILE A 356 5.82 23.72 1.21
CA ILE A 356 6.82 23.21 0.28
C ILE A 356 6.31 21.98 -0.51
N PRO A 357 5.63 21.00 0.12
CA PRO A 357 5.08 19.83 -0.59
C PRO A 357 4.14 20.19 -1.74
N GLN A 358 3.33 21.24 -1.59
CA GLN A 358 2.48 21.76 -2.67
C GLN A 358 3.30 22.32 -3.84
N VAL A 359 4.39 23.04 -3.57
CA VAL A 359 5.27 23.59 -4.63
C VAL A 359 5.97 22.47 -5.40
N GLU A 360 6.53 21.48 -4.71
CA GLU A 360 7.17 20.29 -5.31
C GLU A 360 6.18 19.54 -6.21
N THR A 361 4.99 19.23 -5.68
CA THR A 361 3.94 18.51 -6.41
C THR A 361 3.47 19.30 -7.63
N ARG A 362 3.32 20.62 -7.50
CA ARG A 362 2.89 21.45 -8.62
C ARG A 362 3.98 21.52 -9.69
N ALA A 363 5.25 21.64 -9.32
CA ALA A 363 6.36 21.61 -10.28
C ALA A 363 6.34 20.32 -11.11
N LEU A 364 6.17 19.16 -10.46
CA LEU A 364 6.00 17.90 -11.16
C LEU A 364 4.77 17.90 -12.09
N LYS A 365 3.59 18.29 -11.59
CA LYS A 365 2.34 18.31 -12.37
C LYS A 365 2.42 19.20 -13.60
N ASP A 366 3.05 20.37 -13.47
CA ASP A 366 3.21 21.29 -14.59
C ASP A 366 4.10 20.72 -15.69
N VAL A 367 5.21 20.06 -15.34
CA VAL A 367 6.06 19.39 -16.35
C VAL A 367 5.32 18.22 -16.96
N LEU A 368 4.63 17.40 -16.15
CA LEU A 368 3.85 16.26 -16.63
C LEU A 368 2.71 16.66 -17.56
N ALA A 369 2.19 17.89 -17.46
CA ALA A 369 1.16 18.43 -18.33
C ALA A 369 1.70 18.98 -19.67
N LEU A 370 3.01 19.12 -19.83
CA LEU A 370 3.63 19.44 -21.12
C LEU A 370 3.61 18.20 -22.04
N PRO A 371 3.60 18.39 -23.37
CA PRO A 371 3.86 17.28 -24.28
C PRO A 371 5.23 16.66 -23.97
N TRP A 372 5.28 15.33 -23.95
CA TRP A 372 6.44 14.52 -23.52
C TRP A 372 6.85 14.74 -22.05
N GLY A 373 5.98 15.29 -21.21
CA GLY A 373 6.26 15.62 -19.81
C GLY A 373 6.80 14.46 -18.98
N PHE A 374 6.24 13.25 -19.16
CA PHE A 374 6.78 12.04 -18.54
C PHE A 374 8.19 11.71 -19.04
N GLU A 375 8.46 11.84 -20.34
CA GLU A 375 9.77 11.54 -20.93
C GLU A 375 10.83 12.55 -20.47
N ILE A 376 10.46 13.82 -20.31
CA ILE A 376 11.30 14.87 -19.72
C ILE A 376 11.64 14.53 -18.26
N TYR A 377 10.62 14.23 -17.44
CA TYR A 377 10.84 13.80 -16.05
C TYR A 377 11.72 12.54 -16.00
N SER A 378 11.41 11.53 -16.81
CA SER A 378 12.17 10.28 -16.88
C SER A 378 13.61 10.50 -17.28
N LEU A 379 13.86 11.36 -18.25
CA LEU A 379 15.21 11.75 -18.68
C LEU A 379 15.97 12.42 -17.54
N LEU A 380 15.36 13.38 -16.82
CA LEU A 380 15.97 14.07 -15.68
C LEU A 380 16.41 13.14 -14.53
N THR A 381 15.83 11.94 -14.42
CA THR A 381 16.30 10.96 -13.44
C THR A 381 17.63 10.30 -13.84
N ARG A 382 17.93 10.22 -15.14
CA ARG A 382 19.11 9.51 -15.68
C ARG A 382 20.18 10.48 -16.13
N TRP A 383 19.78 11.52 -16.86
CA TRP A 383 20.61 12.63 -17.28
C TRP A 383 20.11 13.92 -16.65
N ASN A 384 20.94 14.56 -15.86
CA ASN A 384 20.63 15.86 -15.26
C ASN A 384 21.91 16.69 -15.18
N PRO A 385 22.08 17.70 -16.04
CA PRO A 385 23.31 18.47 -16.06
C PRO A 385 23.51 19.33 -14.81
N LEU A 386 22.46 19.55 -14.01
CA LEU A 386 22.52 20.22 -12.70
C LEU A 386 23.06 19.30 -11.60
N ASN A 387 23.10 17.98 -11.80
CA ASN A 387 23.76 17.07 -10.88
C ASN A 387 25.27 17.03 -11.15
N LEU A 388 26.03 17.95 -10.54
CA LEU A 388 27.47 18.10 -10.77
C LEU A 388 28.28 16.83 -10.45
N ARG A 389 27.80 16.02 -9.50
CA ARG A 389 28.50 14.81 -9.02
C ARG A 389 28.18 13.57 -9.86
N ARG A 390 26.97 13.51 -10.46
CA ARG A 390 26.51 12.39 -11.27
C ARG A 390 25.53 12.87 -12.35
N PRO A 391 26.02 13.59 -13.39
CA PRO A 391 25.15 14.13 -14.43
C PRO A 391 24.61 13.05 -15.37
N LEU A 392 25.26 11.88 -15.39
CA LEU A 392 24.98 10.73 -16.23
C LEU A 392 25.14 9.44 -15.40
N PRO A 393 24.54 8.31 -15.83
CA PRO A 393 24.83 7.02 -15.22
C PRO A 393 26.30 6.64 -15.39
N LYS A 394 26.90 6.03 -14.37
CA LYS A 394 28.26 5.48 -14.44
C LYS A 394 28.34 4.31 -15.45
N PRO A 395 29.53 3.99 -15.97
CA PRO A 395 29.75 2.80 -16.80
C PRO A 395 29.28 1.52 -16.11
N ASP A 396 28.91 0.52 -16.90
CA ASP A 396 28.48 -0.77 -16.38
C ASP A 396 29.62 -1.44 -15.58
N THR A 397 29.31 -1.84 -14.35
CA THR A 397 30.23 -2.50 -13.43
C THR A 397 30.24 -4.03 -13.57
N GLY A 398 29.27 -4.59 -14.30
CA GLY A 398 28.99 -6.02 -14.33
C GLY A 398 28.26 -6.55 -13.09
N ARG A 399 28.30 -5.84 -11.96
CA ARG A 399 27.72 -6.26 -10.68
C ARG A 399 26.19 -6.32 -10.71
N SER A 400 25.60 -7.22 -9.92
CA SER A 400 24.16 -7.41 -9.81
C SER A 400 23.69 -7.45 -8.35
N VAL A 401 22.67 -6.65 -8.04
CA VAL A 401 22.09 -6.53 -6.69
C VAL A 401 20.65 -7.06 -6.68
N LEU A 402 20.32 -7.87 -5.67
CA LEU A 402 18.95 -8.26 -5.37
C LEU A 402 18.31 -7.28 -4.39
N VAL A 403 17.22 -6.63 -4.79
CA VAL A 403 16.40 -5.76 -3.92
C VAL A 403 15.13 -6.49 -3.52
N VAL A 404 14.90 -6.65 -2.21
CA VAL A 404 13.76 -7.40 -1.67
C VAL A 404 12.70 -6.42 -1.15
N GLY A 405 11.62 -6.24 -1.90
CA GLY A 405 10.52 -5.31 -1.62
C GLY A 405 10.58 -4.06 -2.51
N LEU A 406 9.47 -3.73 -3.16
CA LEU A 406 9.31 -2.61 -4.10
C LEU A 406 8.50 -1.45 -3.51
N GLY A 407 8.65 -1.22 -2.20
CA GLY A 407 8.23 0.00 -1.54
C GLY A 407 9.18 1.19 -1.79
N PRO A 408 8.96 2.33 -1.11
CA PRO A 408 9.74 3.55 -1.31
C PRO A 408 11.25 3.43 -1.18
N ALA A 409 11.73 2.63 -0.23
CA ALA A 409 13.15 2.33 -0.11
C ALA A 409 13.67 1.53 -1.32
N GLY A 410 12.95 0.48 -1.72
CA GLY A 410 13.38 -0.45 -2.78
C GLY A 410 13.43 0.17 -4.17
N PHE A 411 12.38 0.89 -4.58
CA PHE A 411 12.38 1.54 -5.89
C PHE A 411 13.40 2.69 -5.97
N THR A 412 13.64 3.39 -4.87
CA THR A 412 14.64 4.47 -4.80
C THR A 412 16.05 3.91 -4.82
N LEU A 413 16.31 2.84 -4.06
CA LEU A 413 17.61 2.17 -4.05
C LEU A 413 17.94 1.60 -5.44
N SER A 414 16.98 0.95 -6.08
CA SER A 414 17.12 0.41 -7.43
C SER A 414 17.58 1.49 -8.42
N HIS A 415 16.99 2.68 -8.35
CA HIS A 415 17.40 3.82 -9.16
C HIS A 415 18.85 4.24 -8.92
N HIS A 416 19.24 4.43 -7.65
CA HIS A 416 20.59 4.88 -7.33
C HIS A 416 21.65 3.87 -7.75
N LEU A 417 21.41 2.57 -7.53
CA LEU A 417 22.32 1.49 -7.90
C LEU A 417 22.48 1.37 -9.42
N MET A 418 21.39 1.48 -10.18
CA MET A 418 21.48 1.48 -11.64
C MET A 418 22.22 2.69 -12.20
N ASN A 419 22.06 3.88 -11.58
CA ASN A 419 22.84 5.05 -11.96
C ASN A 419 24.32 4.96 -11.54
N ASP A 420 24.65 4.05 -10.63
CA ASP A 420 26.04 3.70 -10.28
C ASP A 420 26.61 2.55 -11.14
N GLY A 421 25.85 2.10 -12.15
CA GLY A 421 26.32 1.14 -13.15
C GLY A 421 26.06 -0.33 -12.77
N HIS A 422 25.21 -0.60 -11.79
CA HIS A 422 24.88 -1.96 -11.36
C HIS A 422 23.58 -2.48 -12.01
N GLY A 423 23.51 -3.78 -12.26
CA GLY A 423 22.25 -4.47 -12.55
C GLY A 423 21.43 -4.64 -11.28
N VAL A 424 20.11 -4.48 -11.39
CA VAL A 424 19.18 -4.65 -10.26
C VAL A 424 18.10 -5.64 -10.62
N VAL A 425 17.92 -6.65 -9.77
CA VAL A 425 16.74 -7.52 -9.77
C VAL A 425 15.96 -7.22 -8.51
N ALA A 426 14.66 -7.01 -8.64
CA ALA A 426 13.78 -6.82 -7.50
C ALA A 426 12.78 -7.98 -7.35
N VAL A 427 12.50 -8.37 -6.11
CA VAL A 427 11.46 -9.36 -5.79
C VAL A 427 10.49 -8.76 -4.78
N ASP A 428 9.19 -9.01 -4.93
CA ASP A 428 8.16 -8.59 -3.97
C ASP A 428 7.22 -9.76 -3.67
N GLY A 429 6.77 -9.87 -2.42
CA GLY A 429 5.81 -10.89 -2.01
C GLY A 429 4.37 -10.62 -2.49
N LEU A 430 4.07 -9.38 -2.89
CA LEU A 430 2.80 -9.00 -3.48
C LEU A 430 2.74 -9.36 -4.96
N LYS A 431 1.52 -9.65 -5.45
CA LYS A 431 1.23 -9.74 -6.88
C LYS A 431 1.54 -8.38 -7.53
N ILE A 432 2.37 -8.38 -8.57
CA ILE A 432 2.63 -7.20 -9.41
C ILE A 432 1.94 -7.42 -10.75
N GLU A 433 0.89 -6.65 -11.03
CA GLU A 433 0.14 -6.76 -12.29
C GLU A 433 1.02 -6.35 -13.49
N PRO A 434 0.88 -6.98 -14.67
CA PRO A 434 1.62 -6.54 -15.85
C PRO A 434 1.11 -5.17 -16.32
N LEU A 435 2.03 -4.33 -16.82
CA LEU A 435 1.67 -3.16 -17.63
C LEU A 435 1.61 -3.55 -19.10
N ASP A 436 0.95 -2.73 -19.91
CA ASP A 436 1.00 -2.87 -21.37
C ASP A 436 2.47 -2.84 -21.87
N PRO A 437 2.96 -3.91 -22.53
CA PRO A 437 4.33 -3.98 -23.04
C PRO A 437 4.69 -2.86 -24.00
N SER A 438 3.71 -2.28 -24.71
CA SER A 438 3.93 -1.15 -25.61
C SER A 438 4.42 0.10 -24.88
N ILE A 439 4.12 0.24 -23.59
CA ILE A 439 4.60 1.34 -22.75
C ILE A 439 5.68 0.90 -21.76
N SER A 440 5.66 -0.32 -21.22
CA SER A 440 6.64 -0.78 -20.22
C SER A 440 7.93 -1.31 -20.84
N GLY A 441 7.87 -1.79 -22.08
CA GLY A 441 8.97 -2.47 -22.75
C GLY A 441 9.24 -3.89 -22.26
N THR A 442 8.33 -4.47 -21.48
CA THR A 442 8.49 -5.81 -20.89
C THR A 442 7.19 -6.61 -20.99
N GLU A 443 7.26 -7.81 -21.57
CA GLU A 443 6.14 -8.76 -21.61
C GLU A 443 6.00 -9.56 -20.31
N MET A 444 4.87 -10.24 -20.13
CA MET A 444 4.65 -11.14 -18.98
C MET A 444 5.68 -12.28 -18.90
N SER A 445 6.25 -12.69 -20.04
CA SER A 445 7.36 -13.66 -20.10
C SER A 445 8.66 -13.13 -19.50
N GLY A 446 8.78 -11.82 -19.29
CA GLY A 446 10.03 -11.13 -18.94
C GLY A 446 10.85 -10.70 -20.15
N ALA A 447 10.42 -11.04 -21.37
CA ALA A 447 11.08 -10.62 -22.59
C ALA A 447 10.99 -9.10 -22.78
N ARG A 448 12.10 -8.51 -23.26
CA ARG A 448 12.18 -7.09 -23.57
C ARG A 448 11.67 -6.83 -24.97
N VAL A 449 10.76 -5.87 -25.09
CA VAL A 449 10.19 -5.44 -26.37
C VAL A 449 10.38 -3.93 -26.55
N PRO A 450 10.40 -3.42 -27.79
CA PRO A 450 10.37 -1.99 -28.02
C PRO A 450 9.14 -1.35 -27.36
N PHE A 451 9.34 -0.20 -26.71
CA PHE A 451 8.25 0.59 -26.15
C PHE A 451 8.17 1.94 -26.85
N ARG A 452 6.98 2.53 -26.86
CA ARG A 452 6.72 3.85 -27.43
C ARG A 452 6.92 4.96 -26.38
N PRO A 453 7.35 6.16 -26.80
CA PRO A 453 7.32 7.34 -25.94
C PRO A 453 5.87 7.75 -25.62
N ILE A 454 5.67 8.35 -24.45
CA ILE A 454 4.38 8.87 -23.98
C ILE A 454 4.32 10.37 -24.25
N ARG A 455 3.40 10.78 -25.13
CA ARG A 455 3.24 12.19 -25.46
C ARG A 455 2.45 12.91 -24.39
N ASP A 456 1.30 12.36 -24.00
CA ASP A 456 0.39 13.02 -23.06
C ASP A 456 0.20 12.13 -21.83
N LEU A 457 0.43 12.69 -20.64
CA LEU A 457 0.30 11.90 -19.40
C LEU A 457 -1.12 11.35 -19.21
N ALA A 458 -2.13 12.03 -19.73
CA ALA A 458 -3.53 11.60 -19.68
C ALA A 458 -3.75 10.18 -20.24
N GLU A 459 -2.85 9.67 -21.11
CA GLU A 459 -2.86 8.29 -21.59
C GLU A 459 -2.62 7.26 -20.47
N LEU A 460 -1.96 7.65 -19.38
CA LEU A 460 -1.61 6.80 -18.25
C LEU A 460 -2.53 6.99 -17.03
N GLU A 461 -3.32 8.06 -17.01
CA GLU A 461 -4.18 8.39 -15.87
C GLU A 461 -5.40 7.48 -15.82
N GLU A 462 -5.59 6.83 -14.67
CA GLU A 462 -6.77 6.03 -14.39
C GLU A 462 -7.53 6.60 -13.20
N ASN A 463 -8.86 6.44 -13.20
CA ASN A 463 -9.66 6.70 -12.01
C ASN A 463 -9.25 5.72 -10.90
N LEU A 464 -8.84 6.27 -9.74
CA LEU A 464 -8.34 5.47 -8.62
C LEU A 464 -9.38 4.47 -8.07
N GLY A 465 -10.67 4.74 -8.26
CA GLY A 465 -11.76 3.87 -7.82
C GLY A 465 -12.02 2.67 -8.74
N THR A 466 -11.47 2.66 -9.95
CA THR A 466 -11.69 1.58 -10.94
C THR A 466 -10.42 0.98 -11.54
N ARG A 467 -9.26 1.64 -11.37
CA ARG A 467 -7.96 1.14 -11.85
C ARG A 467 -7.66 -0.28 -11.38
N VAL A 468 -6.77 -0.95 -12.10
CA VAL A 468 -6.17 -2.21 -11.64
C VAL A 468 -5.27 -1.92 -10.43
N MET A 469 -5.37 -2.75 -9.39
CA MET A 469 -4.53 -2.66 -8.20
C MET A 469 -3.16 -3.26 -8.53
N ALA A 470 -2.18 -2.42 -8.86
CA ALA A 470 -0.96 -2.81 -9.54
C ALA A 470 0.02 -3.59 -8.65
N GLY A 471 -0.08 -3.44 -7.33
CA GLY A 471 0.75 -4.12 -6.32
C GLY A 471 2.19 -3.60 -6.18
N PHE A 472 2.64 -2.73 -7.08
CA PHE A 472 3.92 -2.03 -6.99
C PHE A 472 3.83 -0.80 -6.08
N GLY A 473 4.78 -0.61 -5.16
CA GLY A 473 4.85 0.57 -4.27
C GLY A 473 4.75 0.27 -2.77
N GLY A 474 4.52 -0.98 -2.37
CA GLY A 474 4.39 -1.36 -0.97
C GLY A 474 3.26 -0.60 -0.26
N VAL A 475 3.53 -0.04 0.92
CA VAL A 475 2.54 0.75 1.70
C VAL A 475 1.97 1.93 0.90
N ALA A 476 2.69 2.48 -0.09
CA ALA A 476 2.14 3.53 -0.95
C ALA A 476 0.97 3.03 -1.82
N GLU A 477 0.94 1.75 -2.17
CA GLU A 477 -0.15 1.12 -2.93
C GLU A 477 -1.27 0.64 -2.00
N TYR A 478 -0.94 -0.12 -0.94
CA TYR A 478 -1.95 -0.80 -0.12
C TYR A 478 -2.32 -0.10 1.20
N GLY A 479 -1.58 0.93 1.60
CA GLY A 479 -1.77 1.63 2.87
C GLY A 479 -2.24 3.07 2.70
N ILE A 480 -1.56 3.86 1.88
CA ILE A 480 -1.92 5.26 1.62
C ILE A 480 -3.24 5.31 0.83
N THR A 481 -4.13 6.22 1.22
CA THR A 481 -5.49 6.36 0.69
C THR A 481 -5.54 7.22 -0.56
N VAL A 482 -6.74 7.42 -1.11
CA VAL A 482 -6.98 8.23 -2.33
C VAL A 482 -6.77 9.74 -2.12
N ARG A 483 -6.24 10.15 -0.96
CA ARG A 483 -5.72 11.50 -0.72
C ARG A 483 -4.43 11.79 -1.51
N TRP A 484 -3.80 10.77 -2.08
CA TRP A 484 -2.64 10.89 -2.95
C TRP A 484 -2.87 10.17 -4.29
N ASN A 485 -2.35 10.74 -5.37
CA ASN A 485 -2.58 10.21 -6.72
C ASN A 485 -1.74 8.95 -6.99
N LYS A 486 -2.34 7.77 -6.78
CA LYS A 486 -1.66 6.48 -6.98
C LYS A 486 -1.24 6.20 -8.43
N ASN A 487 -1.68 6.99 -9.42
CA ASN A 487 -1.13 6.92 -10.78
C ASN A 487 0.38 7.21 -10.80
N TYR A 488 0.90 7.95 -9.82
CA TYR A 488 2.34 8.20 -9.69
C TYR A 488 3.18 6.94 -9.45
N LEU A 489 2.60 5.88 -8.86
CA LEU A 489 3.29 4.58 -8.76
C LEU A 489 3.55 3.96 -10.13
N LYS A 490 2.63 4.16 -11.10
CA LYS A 490 2.83 3.72 -12.48
C LYS A 490 4.00 4.47 -13.12
N LEU A 491 4.12 5.78 -12.86
CA LEU A 491 5.24 6.57 -13.37
C LEU A 491 6.57 6.08 -12.80
N ILE A 492 6.66 5.91 -11.48
CA ILE A 492 7.86 5.38 -10.80
C ILE A 492 8.23 4.01 -11.34
N ARG A 493 7.26 3.13 -11.55
CA ARG A 493 7.49 1.82 -12.16
C ARG A 493 8.09 1.96 -13.55
N LEU A 494 7.53 2.81 -14.41
CA LEU A 494 8.05 3.04 -15.77
C LEU A 494 9.46 3.65 -15.76
N LEU A 495 9.81 4.48 -14.77
CA LEU A 495 11.18 5.00 -14.59
C LEU A 495 12.22 3.88 -14.39
N LEU A 496 11.79 2.74 -13.83
CA LEU A 496 12.65 1.59 -13.56
C LEU A 496 12.53 0.52 -14.65
N GLU A 497 11.31 0.04 -14.93
CA GLU A 497 11.03 -1.13 -15.78
C GLU A 497 11.50 -0.94 -17.22
N ARG A 498 11.49 0.29 -17.74
CA ARG A 498 12.02 0.60 -19.08
C ARG A 498 13.53 0.49 -19.19
N ARG A 499 14.29 0.39 -18.10
CA ARG A 499 15.76 0.32 -18.11
C ARG A 499 16.24 -1.12 -18.28
N ALA A 500 17.19 -1.36 -19.17
CA ALA A 500 17.68 -2.72 -19.46
C ALA A 500 18.39 -3.39 -18.27
N GLN A 501 18.86 -2.58 -17.31
CA GLN A 501 19.54 -3.03 -16.09
C GLN A 501 18.57 -3.40 -14.97
N PHE A 502 17.25 -3.27 -15.17
CA PHE A 502 16.25 -3.57 -14.15
C PHE A 502 15.38 -4.77 -14.54
N LYS A 503 15.09 -5.61 -13.55
CA LYS A 503 14.08 -6.66 -13.65
C LYS A 503 13.32 -6.80 -12.35
N MET A 504 12.04 -7.16 -12.40
CA MET A 504 11.26 -7.41 -11.19
C MET A 504 10.33 -8.61 -11.29
N PHE A 505 10.05 -9.21 -10.13
CA PHE A 505 9.17 -10.36 -9.96
C PHE A 505 8.24 -10.14 -8.77
N GLY A 506 6.93 -10.23 -9.00
CA GLY A 506 5.92 -10.25 -7.94
C GLY A 506 5.61 -11.66 -7.48
N GLY A 507 5.00 -11.80 -6.30
CA GLY A 507 4.61 -13.08 -5.73
C GLY A 507 5.78 -13.96 -5.28
N ILE A 508 6.93 -13.38 -4.93
CA ILE A 508 8.11 -14.12 -4.49
C ILE A 508 8.30 -13.95 -2.99
N ARG A 509 8.24 -15.04 -2.22
CA ARG A 509 8.55 -15.00 -0.79
C ARG A 509 10.05 -15.12 -0.59
N PHE A 510 10.69 -14.01 -0.25
CA PHE A 510 12.08 -14.05 0.22
C PHE A 510 12.14 -14.69 1.62
N GLY A 511 13.06 -15.63 1.82
CA GLY A 511 13.11 -16.54 2.98
C GLY A 511 12.29 -17.84 2.81
N GLY A 512 11.69 -18.06 1.63
CA GLY A 512 11.03 -19.32 1.27
C GLY A 512 11.24 -19.74 -0.17
N THR A 513 10.66 -19.00 -1.13
CA THR A 513 10.88 -19.26 -2.57
C THR A 513 12.33 -19.00 -2.99
N LEU A 514 12.96 -18.01 -2.35
CA LEU A 514 14.34 -17.62 -2.56
C LEU A 514 14.95 -17.21 -1.22
N THR A 515 16.02 -17.87 -0.82
CA THR A 515 16.79 -17.58 0.41
C THR A 515 17.99 -16.67 0.12
N ILE A 516 18.66 -16.20 1.18
CA ILE A 516 19.89 -15.41 1.04
C ILE A 516 20.99 -16.24 0.35
N ASP A 517 21.17 -17.50 0.78
CA ASP A 517 22.18 -18.39 0.21
C ASP A 517 21.91 -18.72 -1.26
N GLU A 518 20.67 -18.99 -1.63
CA GLU A 518 20.31 -19.23 -3.03
C GLU A 518 20.51 -17.98 -3.88
N ALA A 519 20.19 -16.77 -3.37
CA ALA A 519 20.46 -15.54 -4.09
C ALA A 519 21.97 -15.39 -4.39
N PHE A 520 22.82 -15.59 -3.39
CA PHE A 520 24.27 -15.58 -3.59
C PHE A 520 24.75 -16.72 -4.50
N GLY A 521 24.13 -17.89 -4.44
CA GLY A 521 24.40 -19.03 -5.34
C GLY A 521 23.96 -18.80 -6.79
N LEU A 522 22.97 -17.95 -7.01
CA LEU A 522 22.56 -17.48 -8.35
C LEU A 522 23.55 -16.47 -8.95
N GLY A 523 24.46 -15.93 -8.14
CA GLY A 523 25.49 -14.99 -8.57
C GLY A 523 25.22 -13.53 -8.19
N PHE A 524 24.23 -13.23 -7.35
CA PHE A 524 24.09 -11.87 -6.83
C PHE A 524 25.33 -11.47 -6.02
N ASP A 525 25.78 -10.23 -6.18
CA ASP A 525 26.92 -9.67 -5.46
C ASP A 525 26.49 -9.08 -4.10
N HIS A 526 25.21 -8.72 -3.98
CA HIS A 526 24.66 -8.07 -2.78
C HIS A 526 23.15 -8.29 -2.65
N VAL A 527 22.64 -8.34 -1.41
CA VAL A 527 21.20 -8.40 -1.11
C VAL A 527 20.79 -7.17 -0.28
N ALA A 528 19.75 -6.48 -0.73
CA ALA A 528 19.19 -5.31 -0.07
C ALA A 528 17.76 -5.57 0.41
N LEU A 529 17.56 -5.64 1.72
CA LEU A 529 16.27 -5.84 2.36
C LEU A 529 15.51 -4.51 2.44
N CYS A 530 14.36 -4.45 1.78
CA CYS A 530 13.45 -3.30 1.69
C CYS A 530 12.00 -3.72 2.01
N THR A 531 11.83 -4.73 2.88
CA THR A 531 10.55 -5.42 3.16
C THR A 531 9.56 -4.63 4.02
N GLY A 532 9.94 -3.43 4.49
CA GLY A 532 9.04 -2.46 5.08
C GLY A 532 8.45 -2.86 6.44
N ALA A 533 7.20 -2.46 6.68
CA ALA A 533 6.47 -2.75 7.90
C ALA A 533 6.00 -4.22 7.95
N GLY A 534 6.13 -4.82 9.13
CA GLY A 534 5.72 -6.18 9.46
C GLY A 534 4.57 -6.21 10.48
N LYS A 535 4.78 -6.94 11.58
CA LYS A 535 3.73 -7.35 12.54
C LYS A 535 2.94 -6.16 13.13
N PRO A 536 1.59 -6.16 13.07
CA PRO A 536 0.77 -5.16 13.74
C PRO A 536 0.74 -5.38 15.26
N THR A 537 0.55 -4.30 16.00
CA THR A 537 0.36 -4.35 17.45
C THR A 537 -1.06 -4.82 17.77
N VAL A 538 -1.18 -5.99 18.39
CA VAL A 538 -2.43 -6.48 18.97
C VAL A 538 -2.68 -5.74 20.29
N VAL A 539 -3.89 -5.23 20.46
CA VAL A 539 -4.32 -4.58 21.70
C VAL A 539 -5.00 -5.63 22.58
N ASP A 540 -4.53 -5.75 23.82
CA ASP A 540 -5.12 -6.64 24.80
C ASP A 540 -6.50 -6.12 25.22
N MET A 541 -7.54 -6.91 24.93
CA MET A 541 -8.93 -6.64 25.31
C MET A 541 -9.75 -7.93 25.21
N LYS A 542 -10.73 -8.09 26.09
CA LYS A 542 -11.62 -9.25 26.08
C LYS A 542 -12.41 -9.29 24.78
N ASN A 543 -12.50 -10.48 24.18
CA ASN A 543 -13.13 -10.74 22.87
C ASN A 543 -12.46 -9.97 21.70
N GLY A 544 -11.18 -9.61 21.80
CA GLY A 544 -10.47 -8.77 20.82
C GLY A 544 -10.30 -9.35 19.41
N LEU A 545 -10.75 -10.59 19.15
CA LEU A 545 -10.75 -11.23 17.83
C LEU A 545 -12.14 -11.77 17.43
N ALA A 546 -13.22 -11.31 18.07
CA ALA A 546 -14.59 -11.68 17.71
C ALA A 546 -15.01 -11.16 16.32
N THR A 547 -16.06 -11.75 15.74
CA THR A 547 -16.63 -11.28 14.46
C THR A 547 -16.97 -9.79 14.54
N GLY A 548 -16.47 -9.01 13.59
CA GLY A 548 -16.58 -7.54 13.57
C GLY A 548 -15.32 -6.81 14.02
N VAL A 549 -14.34 -7.51 14.61
CA VAL A 549 -13.02 -6.95 14.95
C VAL A 549 -12.00 -7.26 13.84
N ARG A 550 -11.24 -6.25 13.42
CA ARG A 550 -10.15 -6.37 12.43
C ARG A 550 -8.92 -5.58 12.86
N GLN A 551 -7.75 -6.00 12.37
CA GLN A 551 -6.57 -5.14 12.39
C GLN A 551 -6.66 -4.16 11.21
N ALA A 552 -6.06 -2.97 11.35
CA ALA A 552 -6.04 -2.00 10.25
C ALA A 552 -5.26 -2.52 9.03
N SER A 553 -4.20 -3.31 9.24
CA SER A 553 -3.47 -3.95 8.15
C SER A 553 -4.33 -5.00 7.40
N ASP A 554 -5.16 -5.77 8.11
CA ASP A 554 -6.15 -6.68 7.50
C ASP A 554 -7.11 -5.88 6.62
N PHE A 555 -7.77 -4.88 7.21
CA PHE A 555 -8.78 -4.07 6.52
C PHE A 555 -8.22 -3.35 5.29
N LEU A 556 -7.13 -2.60 5.42
CA LEU A 556 -6.57 -1.81 4.32
C LEU A 556 -6.00 -2.70 3.20
N MET A 557 -5.30 -3.78 3.55
CA MET A 557 -4.76 -4.70 2.53
C MET A 557 -5.87 -5.48 1.83
N ALA A 558 -6.93 -5.90 2.54
CA ALA A 558 -8.08 -6.54 1.92
C ALA A 558 -8.77 -5.55 0.96
N LEU A 559 -9.04 -4.32 1.40
CA LEU A 559 -9.69 -3.29 0.59
C LEU A 559 -8.89 -2.96 -0.68
N GLN A 560 -7.60 -2.66 -0.52
CA GLN A 560 -6.76 -2.13 -1.59
C GLN A 560 -6.20 -3.23 -2.50
N LEU A 561 -5.71 -4.36 -1.98
CA LEU A 561 -5.05 -5.37 -2.83
C LEU A 561 -6.03 -6.31 -3.55
N THR A 562 -7.26 -6.47 -3.05
CA THR A 562 -8.31 -7.25 -3.76
C THR A 562 -9.20 -6.38 -4.64
N GLY A 563 -9.12 -5.06 -4.48
CA GLY A 563 -10.05 -4.13 -5.11
C GLY A 563 -11.48 -4.28 -4.62
N ALA A 564 -11.70 -4.61 -3.34
CA ALA A 564 -13.05 -4.87 -2.79
C ALA A 564 -14.04 -3.72 -3.01
N ALA A 565 -13.55 -2.48 -3.06
CA ALA A 565 -14.33 -1.28 -3.35
C ALA A 565 -14.82 -1.17 -4.81
N LYS A 566 -14.22 -1.92 -5.75
CA LYS A 566 -14.56 -1.84 -7.16
C LYS A 566 -15.92 -2.48 -7.41
N PRO A 567 -16.76 -1.89 -8.27
CA PRO A 567 -18.10 -2.42 -8.56
C PRO A 567 -18.04 -3.79 -9.25
N ASP A 568 -17.01 -4.04 -10.06
CA ASP A 568 -16.82 -5.28 -10.83
C ASP A 568 -16.09 -6.39 -10.05
N SER A 569 -15.53 -6.10 -8.87
CA SER A 569 -14.76 -7.06 -8.09
C SER A 569 -15.63 -8.06 -7.34
N ILE A 570 -15.26 -9.33 -7.40
CA ILE A 570 -15.86 -10.42 -6.62
C ILE A 570 -15.36 -10.51 -5.18
N ALA A 571 -14.36 -9.71 -4.80
CA ALA A 571 -13.76 -9.77 -3.47
C ALA A 571 -14.74 -9.37 -2.36
N ASN A 572 -14.65 -10.06 -1.23
CA ASN A 572 -15.55 -9.88 -0.09
C ASN A 572 -14.81 -9.21 1.08
N LEU A 573 -15.34 -8.08 1.53
CA LEU A 573 -14.87 -7.38 2.72
C LEU A 573 -16.11 -6.87 3.45
N GLN A 574 -16.52 -7.58 4.49
CA GLN A 574 -17.70 -7.21 5.26
C GLN A 574 -17.33 -6.27 6.40
N ILE A 575 -17.94 -5.08 6.42
CA ILE A 575 -17.98 -4.17 7.57
C ILE A 575 -19.41 -3.69 7.83
N ARG A 576 -19.71 -3.30 9.07
CA ARG A 576 -21.01 -2.81 9.54
C ARG A 576 -20.86 -1.50 10.32
N LEU A 577 -21.85 -0.62 10.24
CA LEU A 577 -21.89 0.62 11.02
C LEU A 577 -22.64 0.39 12.35
N PRO A 578 -22.33 1.14 13.42
CA PRO A 578 -21.24 2.11 13.55
C PRO A 578 -19.84 1.47 13.57
N VAL A 579 -18.81 2.21 13.15
CA VAL A 579 -17.40 1.79 13.19
C VAL A 579 -16.63 2.55 14.27
N VAL A 580 -15.82 1.84 15.05
CA VAL A 580 -14.82 2.45 15.94
C VAL A 580 -13.41 2.04 15.52
N VAL A 581 -12.53 3.02 15.30
CA VAL A 581 -11.11 2.82 14.98
C VAL A 581 -10.26 3.14 16.20
N ILE A 582 -9.49 2.16 16.69
CA ILE A 582 -8.62 2.33 17.87
C ILE A 582 -7.24 2.77 17.40
N GLY A 583 -6.84 4.01 17.70
CA GLY A 583 -5.51 4.53 17.34
C GLY A 583 -5.45 6.05 17.19
N GLY A 584 -4.24 6.58 17.00
CA GLY A 584 -4.00 8.02 16.79
C GLY A 584 -2.92 8.34 15.75
N GLY A 585 -2.41 7.32 15.04
CA GLY A 585 -1.46 7.52 13.93
C GLY A 585 -2.17 7.73 12.60
N LEU A 586 -1.41 7.97 11.53
CA LEU A 586 -1.98 8.11 10.18
C LEU A 586 -2.77 6.88 9.74
N THR A 587 -2.32 5.67 10.08
CA THR A 587 -3.08 4.43 9.80
C THR A 587 -4.49 4.45 10.38
N ALA A 588 -4.71 5.07 11.54
CA ALA A 588 -6.03 5.19 12.14
C ALA A 588 -6.92 6.16 11.34
N ILE A 589 -6.36 7.29 10.92
CA ILE A 589 -7.05 8.29 10.10
C ILE A 589 -7.40 7.73 8.71
N ASP A 590 -6.44 7.08 8.05
CA ASP A 590 -6.63 6.42 6.77
C ASP A 590 -7.69 5.30 6.90
N THR A 591 -7.62 4.46 7.93
CA THR A 591 -8.64 3.42 8.19
C THR A 591 -10.04 4.01 8.38
N ALA A 592 -10.17 5.11 9.11
CA ALA A 592 -11.46 5.74 9.40
C ALA A 592 -12.10 6.31 8.14
N THR A 593 -11.34 7.07 7.35
CA THR A 593 -11.82 7.65 6.08
C THR A 593 -12.18 6.59 5.04
N GLU A 594 -11.40 5.52 4.96
CA GLU A 594 -11.65 4.40 4.04
C GLU A 594 -12.88 3.58 4.45
N ALA A 595 -13.08 3.31 5.75
CA ALA A 595 -14.27 2.62 6.25
C ALA A 595 -15.55 3.43 5.97
N LEU A 596 -15.50 4.74 6.16
CA LEU A 596 -16.61 5.66 5.87
C LEU A 596 -16.98 5.63 4.37
N ALA A 597 -15.99 5.69 3.49
CA ALA A 597 -16.19 5.71 2.04
C ALA A 597 -16.57 4.34 1.46
N TYR A 598 -16.09 3.24 2.06
CA TYR A 598 -16.35 1.88 1.60
C TYR A 598 -17.77 1.41 1.90
N TYR A 599 -18.33 1.78 3.06
CA TYR A 599 -19.61 1.24 3.51
C TYR A 599 -20.75 1.44 2.49
N PRO A 600 -20.99 2.64 1.92
CA PRO A 600 -22.02 2.83 0.90
C PRO A 600 -21.81 1.96 -0.34
N LEU A 601 -20.57 1.86 -0.83
CA LEU A 601 -20.25 1.07 -2.02
C LEU A 601 -20.48 -0.43 -1.81
N GLN A 602 -20.16 -0.95 -0.61
CA GLN A 602 -20.37 -2.37 -0.33
C GLN A 602 -21.87 -2.72 -0.37
N VAL A 603 -22.74 -1.87 0.21
CA VAL A 603 -24.16 -2.17 0.32
C VAL A 603 -24.87 -1.94 -1.02
N GLU A 604 -24.47 -0.94 -1.79
CA GLU A 604 -24.95 -0.74 -3.16
C GLU A 604 -24.56 -1.94 -4.05
N LYS A 605 -23.30 -2.40 -3.99
CA LYS A 605 -22.85 -3.61 -4.72
C LYS A 605 -23.62 -4.86 -4.28
N PHE A 606 -23.87 -5.01 -2.98
CA PHE A 606 -24.66 -6.12 -2.44
C PHE A 606 -26.10 -6.10 -2.97
N LEU A 607 -26.76 -4.94 -2.95
CA LEU A 607 -28.14 -4.79 -3.43
C LEU A 607 -28.28 -5.10 -4.92
N VAL A 608 -27.36 -4.59 -5.75
CA VAL A 608 -27.36 -4.86 -7.20
C VAL A 608 -27.31 -6.36 -7.48
N ARG A 609 -26.40 -7.08 -6.81
CA ARG A 609 -26.29 -8.54 -6.96
C ARG A 609 -27.51 -9.27 -6.42
N TYR A 610 -28.02 -8.87 -5.26
CA TYR A 610 -29.19 -9.46 -4.64
C TYR A 610 -30.43 -9.33 -5.54
N GLU A 611 -30.74 -8.14 -6.05
CA GLU A 611 -31.91 -7.91 -6.89
C GLU A 611 -31.82 -8.67 -8.22
N ALA A 612 -30.64 -8.70 -8.86
CA ALA A 612 -30.43 -9.47 -10.07
C ALA A 612 -30.62 -10.99 -9.85
N LEU A 613 -30.02 -11.54 -8.79
CA LEU A 613 -30.17 -12.95 -8.45
C LEU A 613 -31.60 -13.30 -8.02
N ALA A 614 -32.27 -12.43 -7.27
CA ALA A 614 -33.65 -12.62 -6.84
C ALA A 614 -34.62 -12.59 -8.03
N ALA A 615 -34.35 -11.76 -9.05
CA ALA A 615 -35.13 -11.76 -10.28
C ALA A 615 -34.98 -13.08 -11.07
N GLU A 616 -33.78 -13.70 -11.02
CA GLU A 616 -33.47 -14.94 -11.75
C GLU A 616 -33.87 -16.22 -10.98
N ARG A 617 -33.84 -16.20 -9.64
CA ARG A 617 -33.97 -17.39 -8.76
C ARG A 617 -35.07 -17.28 -7.69
N SER A 618 -35.79 -16.17 -7.58
CA SER A 618 -36.62 -15.79 -6.43
C SER A 618 -35.83 -15.46 -5.15
N GLU A 619 -36.40 -14.59 -4.30
CA GLU A 619 -35.77 -14.21 -3.02
C GLU A 619 -35.57 -15.40 -2.08
N ALA A 620 -36.50 -16.36 -2.07
CA ALA A 620 -36.44 -17.54 -1.20
C ALA A 620 -35.20 -18.39 -1.49
N GLN A 621 -34.85 -18.60 -2.77
CA GLN A 621 -33.67 -19.37 -3.15
C GLN A 621 -32.37 -18.63 -2.83
N VAL A 622 -32.33 -17.31 -3.03
CA VAL A 622 -31.15 -16.49 -2.69
C VAL A 622 -30.89 -16.49 -1.18
N ARG A 623 -31.96 -16.43 -0.38
CA ARG A 623 -31.89 -16.36 1.09
C ARG A 623 -31.66 -17.71 1.77
N ALA A 624 -31.92 -18.84 1.10
CA ALA A 624 -31.96 -20.17 1.71
C ALA A 624 -30.67 -20.59 2.46
N ALA A 625 -29.51 -20.09 2.03
CA ALA A 625 -28.21 -20.46 2.62
C ALA A 625 -27.78 -19.59 3.82
N TRP A 626 -28.49 -18.50 4.10
CA TRP A 626 -28.17 -17.62 5.22
C TRP A 626 -28.74 -18.16 6.53
N SER A 627 -27.90 -18.14 7.56
CA SER A 627 -28.31 -18.26 8.96
C SER A 627 -29.15 -17.04 9.38
N GLU A 628 -29.75 -17.10 10.57
CA GLU A 628 -30.51 -15.98 11.13
C GLU A 628 -29.64 -14.71 11.26
N ALA A 629 -28.42 -14.86 11.80
CA ALA A 629 -27.47 -13.75 11.94
C ALA A 629 -27.10 -13.13 10.58
N GLU A 630 -26.86 -13.96 9.56
CA GLU A 630 -26.51 -13.48 8.22
C GLU A 630 -27.70 -12.84 7.51
N THR A 631 -28.92 -13.33 7.76
CA THR A 631 -30.18 -12.74 7.26
C THR A 631 -30.36 -11.33 7.80
N LEU A 632 -30.14 -11.12 9.10
CA LEU A 632 -30.22 -9.78 9.71
C LEU A 632 -29.20 -8.80 9.10
N ILE A 633 -27.99 -9.28 8.78
CA ILE A 633 -26.96 -8.46 8.11
C ILE A 633 -27.36 -8.15 6.67
N ALA A 634 -27.90 -9.14 5.94
CA ALA A 634 -28.37 -8.94 4.57
C ALA A 634 -29.53 -7.93 4.53
N ASP A 635 -30.46 -8.01 5.47
CA ASP A 635 -31.57 -7.07 5.60
C ASP A 635 -31.09 -5.65 5.91
N GLU A 636 -30.11 -5.49 6.82
CA GLU A 636 -29.45 -4.20 7.07
C GLU A 636 -28.84 -3.63 5.78
N PHE A 637 -28.07 -4.43 5.04
CA PHE A 637 -27.42 -3.97 3.81
C PHE A 637 -28.43 -3.59 2.73
N ILE A 638 -29.47 -4.39 2.54
CA ILE A 638 -30.54 -4.12 1.57
C ILE A 638 -31.29 -2.84 1.93
N ASP A 639 -31.62 -2.65 3.20
CA ASP A 639 -32.31 -1.44 3.68
C ASP A 639 -31.47 -0.19 3.47
N HIS A 640 -30.22 -0.20 3.93
CA HIS A 640 -29.32 0.94 3.77
C HIS A 640 -29.07 1.28 2.29
N ALA A 641 -28.88 0.28 1.43
CA ALA A 641 -28.70 0.49 0.00
C ALA A 641 -29.97 1.07 -0.67
N ARG A 642 -31.16 0.66 -0.25
CA ARG A 642 -32.43 1.25 -0.72
C ARG A 642 -32.59 2.70 -0.26
N GLN A 643 -32.20 3.02 0.96
CA GLN A 643 -32.17 4.41 1.44
C GLN A 643 -31.20 5.29 0.64
N ILE A 644 -30.00 4.76 0.29
CA ILE A 644 -29.05 5.46 -0.58
C ILE A 644 -29.66 5.70 -1.96
N ARG A 645 -30.25 4.67 -2.57
CA ARG A 645 -30.91 4.79 -3.88
C ARG A 645 -32.01 5.86 -3.83
N ALA A 646 -32.88 5.82 -2.83
CA ALA A 646 -33.95 6.80 -2.64
C ALA A 646 -33.44 8.23 -2.45
N GLU A 647 -32.35 8.41 -1.70
CA GLU A 647 -31.71 9.71 -1.50
C GLU A 647 -31.05 10.23 -2.78
N ARG A 648 -30.39 9.36 -3.57
CA ARG A 648 -29.85 9.75 -4.89
C ARG A 648 -30.97 10.19 -5.84
N GLU A 649 -32.08 9.46 -5.87
CA GLU A 649 -33.25 9.83 -6.67
C GLU A 649 -33.88 11.15 -6.21
N ALA A 650 -34.01 11.38 -4.89
CA ALA A 650 -34.51 12.63 -4.33
C ALA A 650 -33.58 13.81 -4.67
N ALA A 651 -32.27 13.62 -4.48
CA ALA A 651 -31.24 14.61 -4.80
C ALA A 651 -31.25 14.99 -6.29
N ALA A 652 -31.42 14.01 -7.18
CA ALA A 652 -31.57 14.25 -8.62
C ALA A 652 -32.86 15.04 -8.94
N ARG A 653 -34.01 14.69 -8.33
CA ARG A 653 -35.27 15.45 -8.50
C ARG A 653 -35.16 16.90 -8.00
N GLU A 654 -34.39 17.12 -6.94
CA GLU A 654 -34.18 18.41 -6.30
C GLU A 654 -32.98 19.20 -6.87
N ASN A 655 -32.23 18.63 -7.83
CA ASN A 655 -31.00 19.19 -8.40
C ASN A 655 -29.97 19.60 -7.33
N ARG A 656 -29.73 18.71 -6.36
CA ARG A 656 -28.73 18.88 -5.29
C ARG A 656 -27.82 17.66 -5.21
N SER A 657 -26.70 17.78 -4.50
CA SER A 657 -25.88 16.61 -4.17
C SER A 657 -26.60 15.68 -3.19
N PRO A 658 -26.42 14.34 -3.30
CA PRO A 658 -26.93 13.39 -2.32
C PRO A 658 -26.33 13.63 -0.93
N ARG A 659 -27.19 13.60 0.10
CA ARG A 659 -26.83 13.80 1.52
C ARG A 659 -26.43 12.47 2.18
N LEU A 660 -25.56 11.70 1.53
CA LEU A 660 -25.14 10.38 2.03
C LEU A 660 -24.41 10.46 3.37
N ALA A 661 -23.69 11.55 3.64
CA ALA A 661 -23.07 11.80 4.94
C ALA A 661 -24.08 11.75 6.10
N ALA A 662 -25.30 12.27 5.87
CA ALA A 662 -26.35 12.28 6.88
C ALA A 662 -26.90 10.88 7.14
N LEU A 663 -27.06 10.06 6.09
CA LEU A 663 -27.45 8.66 6.21
C LEU A 663 -26.40 7.85 6.99
N VAL A 664 -25.13 7.96 6.60
CA VAL A 664 -24.03 7.26 7.26
C VAL A 664 -23.90 7.68 8.73
N LYS A 665 -24.06 8.98 9.04
CA LYS A 665 -24.15 9.48 10.42
C LYS A 665 -25.37 8.89 11.15
N GLY A 666 -26.53 8.81 10.49
CA GLY A 666 -27.75 8.21 11.03
C GLY A 666 -27.61 6.74 11.40
N TRP A 667 -26.73 6.00 10.70
CA TRP A 667 -26.37 4.63 11.02
C TRP A 667 -25.20 4.52 12.03
N GLY A 668 -24.78 5.64 12.61
CA GLY A 668 -23.80 5.75 13.68
C GLY A 668 -22.40 6.22 13.26
N GLY A 669 -22.12 6.31 11.96
CA GLY A 669 -20.87 6.88 11.44
C GLY A 669 -19.59 6.14 11.88
N VAL A 670 -18.49 6.89 11.88
CA VAL A 670 -17.14 6.38 12.17
C VAL A 670 -16.45 7.26 13.22
N THR A 671 -15.96 6.64 14.30
CA THR A 671 -15.27 7.32 15.38
C THR A 671 -13.85 6.79 15.55
N VAL A 672 -12.86 7.67 15.65
CA VAL A 672 -11.49 7.36 16.08
C VAL A 672 -11.41 7.50 17.60
N ALA A 673 -11.08 6.42 18.30
CA ALA A 673 -10.86 6.40 19.74
C ALA A 673 -9.35 6.31 20.05
N TYR A 674 -8.84 7.26 20.81
CA TYR A 674 -7.43 7.34 21.16
C TYR A 674 -7.19 7.40 22.67
N ARG A 675 -6.21 6.64 23.15
CA ARG A 675 -5.92 6.49 24.60
C ARG A 675 -5.32 7.72 25.28
N ARG A 676 -4.78 8.68 24.53
CA ARG A 676 -4.25 9.96 25.06
C ARG A 676 -5.05 11.12 24.47
N ARG A 677 -4.61 12.36 24.68
CA ARG A 677 -5.24 13.52 24.02
C ARG A 677 -4.98 13.53 22.52
N MET A 678 -5.90 14.12 21.75
CA MET A 678 -5.74 14.30 20.30
C MET A 678 -4.44 15.05 19.97
N VAL A 679 -4.11 16.08 20.76
CA VAL A 679 -2.88 16.89 20.58
C VAL A 679 -1.57 16.11 20.81
N GLU A 680 -1.65 14.93 21.43
CA GLU A 680 -0.51 14.03 21.64
C GLU A 680 -0.44 12.91 20.59
N ALA A 681 -1.43 12.83 19.71
CA ALA A 681 -1.51 11.81 18.67
C ALA A 681 -0.40 12.03 17.62
N PRO A 682 0.28 10.98 17.11
CA PRO A 682 1.26 11.12 16.04
C PRO A 682 0.69 11.76 14.77
N SER A 683 -0.59 11.51 14.47
CA SER A 683 -1.28 12.21 13.37
C SER A 683 -1.36 13.71 13.62
N TYR A 684 -1.52 14.19 14.86
CA TYR A 684 -1.55 15.62 15.17
C TYR A 684 -0.16 16.24 15.15
N THR A 685 0.80 15.65 15.86
CA THR A 685 2.14 16.24 16.04
C THR A 685 2.95 16.28 14.74
N LEU A 686 2.70 15.35 13.81
CA LEU A 686 3.42 15.26 12.55
C LEU A 686 2.59 15.71 11.34
N ASN A 687 1.26 15.48 11.33
CA ASN A 687 0.41 15.64 10.14
C ASN A 687 -1.03 16.09 10.49
N HIS A 688 -1.19 17.07 11.39
CA HIS A 688 -2.50 17.54 11.86
C HIS A 688 -3.50 17.89 10.75
N GLU A 689 -2.99 18.27 9.57
CA GLU A 689 -3.74 18.52 8.36
C GLU A 689 -4.62 17.30 7.98
N GLU A 690 -4.15 16.07 8.22
CA GLU A 690 -4.88 14.84 7.94
C GLU A 690 -6.05 14.60 8.91
N ILE A 691 -5.94 15.05 10.17
CA ILE A 691 -7.05 14.99 11.12
C ILE A 691 -8.15 15.95 10.67
N ALA A 692 -7.79 17.18 10.32
CA ALA A 692 -8.75 18.17 9.82
C ALA A 692 -9.48 17.62 8.58
N LYS A 693 -8.73 17.07 7.60
CA LYS A 693 -9.31 16.49 6.37
C LYS A 693 -10.23 15.29 6.62
N ALA A 694 -9.96 14.47 7.63
CA ALA A 694 -10.85 13.39 8.03
C ALA A 694 -12.11 13.90 8.73
N MET A 695 -12.00 14.93 9.58
CA MET A 695 -13.16 15.57 10.21
C MET A 695 -14.03 16.30 9.17
N GLU A 696 -13.45 16.85 8.10
CA GLU A 696 -14.21 17.40 6.96
C GLU A 696 -15.10 16.30 6.36
N GLU A 697 -14.63 15.04 6.30
CA GLU A 697 -15.40 13.89 5.83
C GLU A 697 -16.49 13.43 6.80
N GLY A 698 -16.52 13.95 8.04
CA GLY A 698 -17.48 13.60 9.07
C GLY A 698 -16.98 12.54 10.07
N ILE A 699 -15.67 12.24 10.08
CA ILE A 699 -15.06 11.38 11.09
C ILE A 699 -15.05 12.11 12.45
N TRP A 700 -15.42 11.39 13.51
CA TRP A 700 -15.33 11.88 14.88
C TRP A 700 -14.06 11.42 15.57
N PHE A 701 -13.54 12.24 16.49
CA PHE A 701 -12.38 11.88 17.31
C PHE A 701 -12.74 11.92 18.78
N ALA A 702 -12.43 10.85 19.51
CA ALA A 702 -12.60 10.73 20.95
C ALA A 702 -11.25 10.45 21.61
N GLU A 703 -10.91 11.23 22.62
CA GLU A 703 -9.62 11.14 23.30
C GLU A 703 -9.71 10.52 24.70
N ARG A 704 -8.57 10.09 25.25
CA ARG A 704 -8.44 9.49 26.59
C ARG A 704 -9.30 8.22 26.79
N LEU A 705 -9.45 7.41 25.75
CA LEU A 705 -10.21 6.15 25.80
C LEU A 705 -9.30 4.96 25.49
N SER A 706 -9.20 4.02 26.43
CA SER A 706 -8.48 2.75 26.25
C SER A 706 -9.47 1.60 26.18
N PRO A 707 -9.42 0.72 25.16
CA PRO A 707 -10.37 -0.38 25.04
C PRO A 707 -10.17 -1.43 26.13
N THR A 708 -11.26 -2.02 26.63
CA THR A 708 -11.24 -3.06 27.67
C THR A 708 -11.95 -4.34 27.24
N GLU A 709 -13.11 -4.23 26.58
CA GLU A 709 -13.93 -5.38 26.16
C GLU A 709 -14.73 -5.07 24.90
N VAL A 710 -14.76 -6.03 23.97
CA VAL A 710 -15.75 -6.06 22.89
C VAL A 710 -17.01 -6.75 23.39
N VAL A 711 -18.11 -5.98 23.45
CA VAL A 711 -19.41 -6.47 23.88
C VAL A 711 -20.07 -7.18 22.72
N LEU A 712 -20.42 -8.45 22.92
CA LEU A 712 -20.99 -9.30 21.88
C LEU A 712 -22.53 -9.26 21.90
N ASP A 713 -23.14 -9.51 20.75
CA ASP A 713 -24.56 -9.85 20.64
C ASP A 713 -24.82 -11.35 20.87
N ASN A 714 -26.07 -11.78 20.69
CA ASN A 714 -26.49 -13.17 20.91
C ASN A 714 -25.89 -14.16 19.89
N TYR A 715 -25.27 -13.67 18.81
CA TYR A 715 -24.59 -14.47 17.80
C TYR A 715 -23.06 -14.44 17.95
N GLY A 716 -22.53 -13.78 18.99
CA GLY A 716 -21.10 -13.63 19.20
C GLY A 716 -20.44 -12.56 18.31
N HIS A 717 -21.23 -11.67 17.70
CA HIS A 717 -20.72 -10.57 16.88
C HIS A 717 -20.56 -9.29 17.70
N ALA A 718 -19.61 -8.43 17.31
CA ALA A 718 -19.40 -7.15 17.96
C ALA A 718 -20.68 -6.29 17.91
N ARG A 719 -21.12 -5.84 19.09
CA ARG A 719 -22.26 -4.93 19.28
C ARG A 719 -21.81 -3.57 19.78
N ALA A 720 -20.82 -3.52 20.67
CA ALA A 720 -20.28 -2.31 21.24
C ALA A 720 -18.83 -2.51 21.72
N LEU A 721 -18.13 -1.41 21.98
CA LEU A 721 -16.79 -1.39 22.56
C LEU A 721 -16.84 -0.67 23.91
N LYS A 722 -16.45 -1.38 24.98
CA LYS A 722 -16.21 -0.77 26.29
C LYS A 722 -14.82 -0.17 26.34
N LEU A 723 -14.74 1.04 26.87
CA LEU A 723 -13.50 1.80 26.99
C LEU A 723 -13.38 2.39 28.39
N ALA A 724 -12.20 2.27 28.98
CA ALA A 724 -11.84 2.95 30.22
C ALA A 724 -11.40 4.39 29.93
N ARG A 725 -11.95 5.35 30.68
CA ARG A 725 -11.49 6.75 30.63
C ARG A 725 -10.13 6.88 31.29
N GLN A 726 -9.21 7.58 30.64
CA GLN A 726 -7.88 7.87 31.16
C GLN A 726 -7.85 9.25 31.83
N GLY A 727 -7.55 9.31 33.13
CA GLY A 727 -7.45 10.55 33.93
C GLY A 727 -8.47 10.67 35.07
N GLU A 728 -8.30 11.67 35.94
CA GLU A 728 -9.13 11.89 37.13
C GLU A 728 -10.47 12.56 36.78
N VAL A 729 -11.53 11.77 36.59
CA VAL A 729 -12.92 12.24 36.72
C VAL A 729 -13.61 11.31 37.73
N PRO A 730 -13.96 11.77 38.94
CA PRO A 730 -14.68 10.96 39.91
C PRO A 730 -16.09 10.60 39.38
N GLY A 731 -16.40 9.30 39.29
CA GLY A 731 -17.78 8.81 39.09
C GLY A 731 -18.12 8.13 37.75
N GLU A 732 -17.29 8.27 36.71
CA GLU A 732 -17.47 7.56 35.42
C GLU A 732 -16.15 6.94 34.94
N ALA A 733 -15.88 5.70 35.36
CA ALA A 733 -14.63 5.01 35.02
C ALA A 733 -14.63 4.40 33.60
N GLU A 734 -15.80 4.04 33.07
CA GLU A 734 -15.96 3.34 31.79
C GLU A 734 -17.08 3.94 30.95
N VAL A 735 -16.93 3.85 29.63
CA VAL A 735 -17.92 4.27 28.62
C VAL A 735 -18.15 3.10 27.66
N THR A 736 -19.31 3.07 27.02
CA THR A 736 -19.60 2.07 25.98
C THR A 736 -19.99 2.78 24.69
N LEU A 737 -19.22 2.56 23.62
CA LEU A 737 -19.55 3.07 22.29
C LEU A 737 -20.20 1.97 21.44
N PRO A 738 -21.38 2.20 20.83
CA PRO A 738 -21.94 1.30 19.83
C PRO A 738 -20.95 1.07 18.70
N ALA A 739 -20.68 -0.20 18.36
CA ALA A 739 -19.71 -0.56 17.34
C ALA A 739 -20.04 -1.95 16.79
N ARG A 740 -20.42 -2.02 15.51
CA ARG A 740 -20.59 -3.28 14.78
C ARG A 740 -19.32 -3.68 14.03
N THR A 741 -18.43 -2.73 13.79
CA THR A 741 -17.07 -2.95 13.31
C THR A 741 -16.08 -2.20 14.18
N ILE A 742 -15.01 -2.89 14.60
CA ILE A 742 -13.93 -2.34 15.40
C ILE A 742 -12.63 -2.59 14.66
N VAL A 743 -11.87 -1.54 14.35
CA VAL A 743 -10.60 -1.66 13.62
C VAL A 743 -9.44 -1.18 14.47
N VAL A 744 -8.46 -2.05 14.69
CA VAL A 744 -7.30 -1.79 15.55
C VAL A 744 -6.14 -1.24 14.73
N ALA A 745 -5.78 0.02 14.96
CA ALA A 745 -4.71 0.77 14.30
C ALA A 745 -3.65 1.24 15.31
N ALA A 746 -3.14 0.31 16.12
CA ALA A 746 -2.22 0.59 17.24
C ALA A 746 -0.73 0.70 16.85
N GLY A 747 -0.41 0.62 15.55
CA GLY A 747 0.95 0.68 15.02
C GLY A 747 1.47 -0.68 14.54
N THR A 748 2.64 -0.67 13.91
CA THR A 748 3.31 -1.85 13.36
C THR A 748 4.78 -1.91 13.81
N GLN A 749 5.36 -3.10 13.70
CA GLN A 749 6.78 -3.35 13.87
C GLN A 749 7.46 -3.48 12.49
N PRO A 750 8.79 -3.34 12.39
CA PRO A 750 9.52 -3.65 11.16
C PRO A 750 9.35 -5.11 10.73
N ASN A 751 9.43 -5.40 9.43
CA ASN A 751 9.36 -6.77 8.94
C ASN A 751 10.72 -7.48 9.07
N THR A 752 11.01 -7.97 10.28
CA THR A 752 12.22 -8.73 10.61
C THR A 752 11.99 -10.24 10.63
N THR A 753 10.95 -10.75 9.96
CA THR A 753 10.61 -12.19 9.98
C THR A 753 11.80 -13.06 9.58
N LEU A 754 12.63 -12.61 8.63
CA LEU A 754 13.81 -13.31 8.15
C LEU A 754 14.80 -13.69 9.28
N ALA A 755 14.86 -12.94 10.38
CA ALA A 755 15.72 -13.27 11.53
C ALA A 755 15.33 -14.57 12.26
N ARG A 756 14.11 -15.08 12.04
CA ARG A 756 13.69 -16.40 12.53
C ARG A 756 13.91 -17.51 11.50
N GLU A 757 14.18 -17.14 10.26
CA GLU A 757 14.24 -18.06 9.11
C GLU A 757 15.66 -18.27 8.62
N ASP A 758 16.57 -17.34 8.92
CA ASP A 758 17.97 -17.37 8.52
C ASP A 758 18.86 -17.09 9.74
N ALA A 759 19.75 -18.02 10.05
CA ALA A 759 20.62 -17.95 11.22
C ALA A 759 21.67 -16.82 11.15
N ALA A 760 21.99 -16.30 9.96
CA ALA A 760 22.91 -15.17 9.80
C ALA A 760 22.28 -13.84 10.21
N MET A 761 20.94 -13.76 10.22
CA MET A 761 20.20 -12.53 10.50
C MET A 761 20.00 -12.34 12.01
N THR A 762 20.68 -11.36 12.59
CA THR A 762 20.60 -11.05 14.03
C THR A 762 19.85 -9.76 14.29
N LEU A 763 19.15 -9.68 15.43
CA LEU A 763 18.38 -8.49 15.82
C LEU A 763 19.10 -7.67 16.90
N ASP A 764 18.80 -6.37 16.90
CA ASP A 764 19.00 -5.42 17.98
C ASP A 764 17.66 -4.74 18.31
N GLY A 765 17.04 -5.17 19.42
CA GLY A 765 15.64 -4.87 19.72
C GLY A 765 14.71 -5.44 18.65
N LYS A 766 14.00 -4.56 17.92
CA LYS A 766 13.05 -4.92 16.85
C LYS A 766 13.58 -4.69 15.43
N TYR A 767 14.86 -4.32 15.29
CA TYR A 767 15.50 -4.04 14.02
C TYR A 767 16.63 -5.05 13.78
N PHE A 768 17.07 -5.18 12.53
CA PHE A 768 18.29 -5.92 12.23
C PHE A 768 19.51 -5.24 12.86
N ARG A 769 20.48 -6.03 13.33
CA ARG A 769 21.72 -5.51 13.91
C ARG A 769 22.54 -4.83 12.83
N ALA A 770 22.88 -3.57 13.04
CA ALA A 770 23.71 -2.80 12.12
C ALA A 770 25.21 -3.13 12.27
N ARG A 771 25.90 -3.09 11.14
CA ARG A 771 27.35 -3.24 11.02
C ARG A 771 27.96 -2.09 10.22
N ASP A 772 29.21 -1.77 10.52
CA ASP A 772 30.03 -0.94 9.65
C ASP A 772 30.66 -1.78 8.52
N GLU A 773 31.41 -1.12 7.62
CA GLU A 773 32.07 -1.77 6.48
C GLU A 773 33.18 -2.75 6.90
N SER A 774 33.65 -2.71 8.16
CA SER A 774 34.60 -3.70 8.72
C SER A 774 33.89 -4.94 9.28
N GLY A 775 32.56 -4.91 9.35
CA GLY A 775 31.74 -5.96 9.96
C GLY A 775 31.54 -5.81 11.47
N ALA A 776 32.08 -4.76 12.09
CA ALA A 776 31.89 -4.50 13.51
C ALA A 776 30.45 -4.03 13.78
N THR A 777 29.90 -4.44 14.93
CA THR A 777 28.54 -4.03 15.33
C THR A 777 28.54 -2.55 15.73
N VAL A 778 27.56 -1.80 15.23
CA VAL A 778 27.39 -0.37 15.50
C VAL A 778 25.94 -0.05 15.88
N ALA A 779 25.75 1.03 16.61
CA ALA A 779 24.42 1.53 16.98
C ALA A 779 24.04 2.72 16.08
N PRO A 780 23.03 2.60 15.20
CA PRO A 780 22.64 3.71 14.34
C PRO A 780 22.02 4.88 15.11
N GLU A 781 22.36 6.11 14.72
CA GLU A 781 21.72 7.31 15.25
C GLU A 781 20.23 7.36 14.87
N ARG A 782 19.32 7.57 15.83
CA ARG A 782 17.87 7.57 15.58
C ARG A 782 17.35 8.89 15.00
N ILE A 783 17.89 9.29 13.86
CA ILE A 783 17.51 10.49 13.12
C ILE A 783 17.68 10.25 11.62
N ALA A 784 16.80 10.79 10.79
CA ALA A 784 16.79 10.57 9.33
C ALA A 784 17.95 11.27 8.58
N LYS A 785 18.93 11.80 9.32
CA LYS A 785 20.16 12.43 8.84
C LYS A 785 21.31 12.09 9.79
N PRO A 786 21.66 10.80 9.91
CA PRO A 786 22.75 10.39 10.77
C PRO A 786 24.07 10.99 10.25
N SER A 787 25.04 11.20 11.14
CA SER A 787 26.38 11.65 10.73
C SER A 787 27.11 10.59 9.90
N VAL A 788 26.86 9.31 10.21
CA VAL A 788 27.32 8.15 9.45
C VAL A 788 26.15 7.20 9.19
N THR A 789 25.95 6.82 7.93
CA THR A 789 24.87 5.91 7.54
C THR A 789 25.35 4.46 7.61
N HIS A 790 24.75 3.65 8.50
CA HIS A 790 25.09 2.24 8.69
C HIS A 790 23.96 1.32 8.23
N VAL A 791 24.03 0.81 6.99
CA VAL A 791 22.94 0.01 6.38
C VAL A 791 23.24 -1.48 6.24
N LEU A 792 24.41 -1.95 6.71
CA LEU A 792 24.82 -3.34 6.59
C LEU A 792 24.33 -4.14 7.80
N THR A 793 23.92 -5.38 7.59
CA THR A 793 23.55 -6.29 8.70
C THR A 793 24.37 -7.58 8.72
N ASP A 794 24.82 -8.04 7.54
CA ASP A 794 25.67 -9.22 7.41
C ASP A 794 26.73 -9.00 6.33
N ILE A 795 27.93 -9.51 6.56
CA ILE A 795 29.06 -9.48 5.63
C ILE A 795 29.69 -10.87 5.64
N ARG A 796 29.75 -11.51 4.48
CA ARG A 796 30.29 -12.85 4.30
C ARG A 796 31.81 -12.84 4.18
N ALA A 797 32.41 -14.01 4.35
CA ALA A 797 33.85 -14.19 4.23
C ALA A 797 34.41 -13.81 2.85
N ASP A 798 33.60 -13.87 1.80
CA ASP A 798 33.96 -13.48 0.43
C ASP A 798 33.66 -12.00 0.11
N GLY A 799 33.29 -11.20 1.13
CA GLY A 799 33.00 -9.78 1.02
C GLY A 799 31.57 -9.44 0.59
N ARG A 800 30.78 -10.41 0.10
CA ARG A 800 29.37 -10.16 -0.24
C ARG A 800 28.57 -9.85 1.02
N ALA A 801 27.57 -8.99 0.90
CA ALA A 801 26.88 -8.44 2.06
C ALA A 801 25.36 -8.40 1.92
N VAL A 802 24.70 -8.32 3.07
CA VAL A 802 23.27 -8.04 3.21
C VAL A 802 23.10 -6.70 3.89
N SER A 803 22.20 -5.89 3.34
CA SER A 803 21.86 -4.54 3.84
C SER A 803 20.36 -4.41 4.09
N PHE A 804 19.95 -3.38 4.83
CA PHE A 804 18.56 -3.15 5.20
C PHE A 804 18.20 -1.66 5.18
N PHE A 805 17.00 -1.35 4.69
CA PHE A 805 16.55 0.00 4.38
C PHE A 805 15.10 0.26 4.80
N GLY A 806 14.70 1.53 4.78
CA GLY A 806 13.33 1.96 5.07
C GLY A 806 12.91 1.70 6.51
N ASP A 807 11.71 1.15 6.68
CA ASP A 807 11.14 0.83 8.00
C ASP A 807 11.93 -0.24 8.78
N LEU A 808 12.82 -0.97 8.10
CA LEU A 808 13.76 -1.89 8.75
C LEU A 808 14.88 -1.18 9.51
N HIS A 809 15.09 0.11 9.25
CA HIS A 809 16.19 0.87 9.82
C HIS A 809 15.71 1.89 10.87
N PRO A 810 16.27 1.89 12.09
CA PRO A 810 15.77 2.72 13.19
C PRO A 810 15.83 4.23 12.92
N SER A 811 16.75 4.69 12.09
CA SER A 811 16.89 6.09 11.68
C SER A 811 15.84 6.57 10.67
N PHE A 812 15.29 5.65 9.89
CA PHE A 812 14.51 5.96 8.68
C PHE A 812 13.07 5.43 8.72
N ALA A 813 12.67 4.77 9.82
CA ALA A 813 11.33 4.22 9.94
C ALA A 813 10.23 5.29 10.08
N GLY A 814 9.08 5.03 9.45
CA GLY A 814 7.79 5.65 9.77
C GLY A 814 7.18 6.57 8.71
N ASN A 815 7.89 6.99 7.66
CA ASN A 815 7.27 7.71 6.53
C ASN A 815 8.01 7.48 5.19
N VAL A 816 7.32 7.82 4.10
CA VAL A 816 7.78 7.58 2.71
C VAL A 816 9.12 8.27 2.43
N VAL A 817 9.24 9.57 2.74
CA VAL A 817 10.45 10.35 2.44
C VAL A 817 11.67 9.88 3.23
N LYS A 818 11.50 9.40 4.48
CA LYS A 818 12.58 8.80 5.27
C LYS A 818 13.01 7.45 4.70
N ALA A 819 12.05 6.65 4.22
CA ALA A 819 12.38 5.39 3.56
C ALA A 819 13.19 5.63 2.27
N MET A 820 12.83 6.64 1.47
CA MET A 820 13.62 7.04 0.30
C MET A 820 14.99 7.61 0.70
N ALA A 821 15.07 8.37 1.79
CA ALA A 821 16.33 8.89 2.32
C ALA A 821 17.30 7.78 2.76
N SER A 822 16.79 6.67 3.32
CA SER A 822 17.63 5.52 3.64
C SER A 822 18.34 4.97 2.39
N ALA A 823 17.66 4.94 1.25
CA ALA A 823 18.24 4.49 -0.01
C ALA A 823 19.25 5.51 -0.55
N LYS A 824 18.88 6.80 -0.59
CA LYS A 824 19.78 7.88 -1.05
C LYS A 824 21.08 7.95 -0.23
N GLN A 825 20.99 7.82 1.08
CA GLN A 825 22.14 7.93 1.98
C GLN A 825 22.92 6.61 2.09
N GLY A 826 22.25 5.46 1.92
CA GLY A 826 22.87 4.14 2.08
C GLY A 826 23.42 3.51 0.80
N PHE A 827 22.95 3.87 -0.40
CA PHE A 827 23.50 3.31 -1.64
C PHE A 827 25.02 3.50 -1.81
N PRO A 828 25.66 4.60 -1.34
CA PRO A 828 27.11 4.75 -1.47
C PRO A 828 27.90 3.70 -0.66
N VAL A 829 27.34 3.23 0.46
CA VAL A 829 27.93 2.14 1.27
C VAL A 829 27.94 0.85 0.44
N VAL A 830 26.80 0.53 -0.18
CA VAL A 830 26.68 -0.65 -1.05
C VAL A 830 27.61 -0.55 -2.25
N ALA A 831 27.68 0.61 -2.92
CA ALA A 831 28.54 0.83 -4.07
C ALA A 831 30.04 0.66 -3.74
N ARG A 832 30.49 1.13 -2.56
CA ARG A 832 31.88 0.92 -2.10
C ARG A 832 32.19 -0.55 -1.90
N LEU A 833 31.31 -1.30 -1.24
CA LEU A 833 31.49 -2.75 -1.06
C LEU A 833 31.57 -3.48 -2.39
N LEU A 834 30.66 -3.18 -3.32
CA LEU A 834 30.65 -3.81 -4.65
C LEU A 834 31.95 -3.53 -5.44
N ALA A 835 32.58 -2.38 -5.22
CA ALA A 835 33.85 -2.02 -5.84
C ALA A 835 35.06 -2.77 -5.26
N THR A 836 34.95 -3.29 -4.03
CA THR A 836 36.01 -4.08 -3.38
C THR A 836 35.85 -5.59 -3.54
N LEU A 837 34.78 -6.06 -4.19
CA LEU A 837 34.57 -7.49 -4.42
C LEU A 837 35.56 -8.03 -5.46
N ASP A 838 36.24 -9.11 -5.11
CA ASP A 838 37.14 -9.85 -6.01
C ASP A 838 36.43 -10.97 -6.80
N THR A 839 35.12 -11.18 -6.56
CA THR A 839 34.33 -12.15 -7.31
C THR A 839 34.18 -11.72 -8.77
N ALA A 840 34.21 -12.66 -9.71
CA ALA A 840 33.89 -12.38 -11.10
C ALA A 840 32.39 -12.07 -11.23
N PRO A 841 31.98 -10.95 -11.86
CA PRO A 841 30.57 -10.64 -12.04
C PRO A 841 29.89 -11.70 -12.92
N PRO A 842 28.65 -12.12 -12.61
CA PRO A 842 27.92 -13.07 -13.45
C PRO A 842 27.56 -12.45 -14.80
N ASP A 843 27.34 -13.29 -15.81
CA ASP A 843 26.63 -12.84 -17.02
C ASP A 843 25.19 -12.48 -16.65
N ARG A 844 24.90 -11.17 -16.68
CA ARG A 844 23.59 -10.62 -16.35
C ARG A 844 22.47 -11.17 -17.23
N THR A 845 22.76 -11.41 -18.51
CA THR A 845 21.75 -11.94 -19.44
C THR A 845 21.35 -13.36 -19.05
N ALA A 846 22.36 -14.21 -18.78
CA ALA A 846 22.14 -15.56 -18.29
C ALA A 846 21.41 -15.58 -16.93
N LEU A 847 21.78 -14.68 -16.00
CA LEU A 847 21.09 -14.52 -14.72
C LEU A 847 19.60 -14.19 -14.94
N TYR A 848 19.29 -13.21 -15.79
CA TYR A 848 17.92 -12.78 -16.07
C TYR A 848 17.08 -13.88 -16.72
N GLN A 849 17.64 -14.64 -17.65
CA GLN A 849 16.96 -15.78 -18.28
C GLN A 849 16.72 -16.91 -17.29
N LYS A 850 17.70 -17.18 -16.40
CA LYS A 850 17.53 -18.16 -15.33
C LYS A 850 16.39 -17.74 -14.41
N LEU A 851 16.36 -16.50 -13.95
CA LEU A 851 15.31 -15.99 -13.07
C LEU A 851 13.91 -16.03 -13.70
N ASP A 852 13.76 -15.75 -15.00
CA ASP A 852 12.45 -15.91 -15.65
C ASP A 852 11.94 -17.35 -15.59
N ARG A 853 12.81 -18.33 -15.83
CA ARG A 853 12.46 -19.76 -15.75
C ARG A 853 12.15 -20.18 -14.31
N GLU A 854 12.86 -19.64 -13.34
CA GLU A 854 12.78 -20.05 -11.94
C GLU A 854 11.60 -19.41 -11.20
N LEU A 855 11.29 -18.14 -11.49
CA LEU A 855 10.41 -17.31 -10.66
C LEU A 855 9.06 -16.96 -11.31
N ARG A 856 8.83 -17.29 -12.59
CA ARG A 856 7.52 -17.06 -13.23
C ARG A 856 6.68 -18.33 -13.20
N ALA A 857 5.57 -18.27 -12.48
CA ALA A 857 4.65 -19.39 -12.37
C ALA A 857 3.63 -19.40 -13.52
N THR A 858 3.35 -20.61 -14.04
CA THR A 858 2.31 -20.85 -15.03
C THR A 858 1.52 -22.11 -14.69
N ILE A 859 0.26 -22.16 -15.09
CA ILE A 859 -0.56 -23.36 -14.93
C ILE A 859 -0.04 -24.46 -15.86
N HIS A 860 0.21 -25.64 -15.30
CA HIS A 860 0.56 -26.83 -16.07
C HIS A 860 -0.71 -27.64 -16.42
N ALA A 861 -1.54 -27.92 -15.42
CA ALA A 861 -2.78 -28.69 -15.59
C ALA A 861 -3.80 -28.36 -14.50
N VAL A 862 -5.08 -28.58 -14.80
CA VAL A 862 -6.19 -28.54 -13.82
C VAL A 862 -6.97 -29.84 -13.95
N ASN A 863 -6.93 -30.67 -12.92
CA ASN A 863 -7.53 -32.01 -12.92
C ASN A 863 -8.72 -32.05 -11.96
N ARG A 864 -9.90 -32.41 -12.45
CA ARG A 864 -11.08 -32.59 -11.58
C ARG A 864 -10.99 -33.95 -10.87
N LEU A 865 -10.87 -33.93 -9.54
CA LEU A 865 -10.73 -35.13 -8.72
C LEU A 865 -12.10 -35.64 -8.24
N THR A 866 -13.00 -34.74 -7.89
CA THR A 866 -14.38 -35.03 -7.47
C THR A 866 -15.33 -33.97 -8.06
N PRO A 867 -16.66 -34.05 -7.85
CA PRO A 867 -17.58 -33.00 -8.30
C PRO A 867 -17.28 -31.60 -7.75
N THR A 868 -16.55 -31.48 -6.64
CA THR A 868 -16.23 -30.21 -5.97
C THR A 868 -14.76 -30.01 -5.67
N ILE A 869 -13.88 -30.95 -6.04
CA ILE A 869 -12.44 -30.88 -5.77
C ILE A 869 -11.68 -30.90 -7.09
N VAL A 870 -10.76 -29.94 -7.23
CA VAL A 870 -9.82 -29.86 -8.35
C VAL A 870 -8.38 -29.84 -7.84
N GLU A 871 -7.50 -30.51 -8.56
CA GLU A 871 -6.06 -30.38 -8.42
C GLU A 871 -5.56 -29.34 -9.43
N VAL A 872 -4.82 -28.35 -8.95
CA VAL A 872 -4.16 -27.35 -9.79
C VAL A 872 -2.67 -27.63 -9.75
N VAL A 873 -2.11 -28.04 -10.88
CA VAL A 873 -0.67 -28.29 -11.06
C VAL A 873 -0.06 -27.04 -11.69
N VAL A 874 0.95 -26.47 -11.02
CA VAL A 874 1.63 -25.24 -11.40
C VAL A 874 3.09 -25.54 -11.72
N LYS A 875 3.58 -25.04 -12.86
CA LYS A 875 5.02 -25.00 -13.18
C LYS A 875 5.61 -23.79 -12.47
N ALA A 876 6.34 -24.04 -11.38
CA ALA A 876 6.97 -23.03 -10.54
C ALA A 876 8.27 -23.59 -9.95
N PRO A 877 9.38 -23.64 -10.72
CA PRO A 877 10.53 -24.46 -10.39
C PRO A 877 11.20 -24.12 -9.05
N ALA A 878 11.44 -22.84 -8.73
CA ALA A 878 12.01 -22.46 -7.44
C ALA A 878 11.08 -22.82 -6.27
N ALA A 879 9.79 -22.52 -6.41
CA ALA A 879 8.78 -22.77 -5.38
C ALA A 879 8.57 -24.27 -5.12
N ALA A 880 8.65 -25.12 -6.16
CA ALA A 880 8.54 -26.57 -6.06
C ALA A 880 9.77 -27.20 -5.38
N ARG A 881 10.99 -26.74 -5.71
CA ARG A 881 12.21 -27.24 -5.06
C ARG A 881 12.29 -26.87 -3.58
N ALA A 882 11.81 -25.68 -3.22
CA ALA A 882 11.80 -25.19 -1.84
C ALA A 882 10.71 -25.83 -0.96
N PHE A 883 9.78 -26.60 -1.54
CA PHE A 883 8.66 -27.18 -0.80
C PHE A 883 9.11 -28.20 0.25
N GLU A 884 8.56 -28.06 1.46
CA GLU A 884 8.55 -29.10 2.49
C GLU A 884 7.11 -29.42 2.94
N PRO A 885 6.81 -30.69 3.28
CA PRO A 885 5.47 -31.11 3.69
C PRO A 885 4.86 -30.22 4.79
N GLY A 886 3.57 -29.91 4.65
CA GLY A 886 2.82 -29.03 5.56
C GLY A 886 2.82 -27.55 5.15
N GLN A 887 3.78 -27.11 4.34
CA GLN A 887 3.82 -25.71 3.88
C GLN A 887 2.74 -25.40 2.85
N PHE A 888 2.37 -24.13 2.76
CA PHE A 888 1.30 -23.66 1.88
C PHE A 888 1.73 -22.49 1.01
N TYR A 889 0.93 -22.19 -0.01
CA TYR A 889 1.17 -21.24 -1.07
C TYR A 889 -0.04 -20.34 -1.27
N ARG A 890 0.18 -19.13 -1.77
CA ARG A 890 -0.85 -18.21 -2.20
C ARG A 890 -1.03 -18.29 -3.72
N LEU A 891 -2.15 -18.84 -4.18
CA LEU A 891 -2.48 -18.89 -5.61
C LEU A 891 -3.42 -17.74 -6.00
N GLN A 892 -3.13 -17.05 -7.10
CA GLN A 892 -3.97 -15.99 -7.69
C GLN A 892 -3.79 -15.90 -9.21
N ASN A 893 -4.83 -15.50 -9.95
CA ASN A 893 -4.69 -14.99 -11.31
C ASN A 893 -4.38 -13.47 -11.32
N TYR A 894 -4.03 -12.96 -12.51
CA TYR A 894 -3.83 -11.54 -12.76
C TYR A 894 -5.15 -10.87 -13.14
N GLU A 895 -5.46 -9.71 -12.54
CA GLU A 895 -6.68 -8.96 -12.88
C GLU A 895 -6.63 -8.47 -14.33
N THR A 896 -5.44 -8.09 -14.81
CA THR A 896 -5.24 -7.65 -16.20
C THR A 896 -5.66 -8.70 -17.23
N PHE A 897 -5.61 -9.98 -16.86
CA PHE A 897 -5.99 -11.10 -17.73
C PHE A 897 -7.28 -11.81 -17.30
N ALA A 898 -7.93 -11.34 -16.24
CA ALA A 898 -9.14 -11.96 -15.74
C ALA A 898 -10.29 -11.83 -16.75
N THR A 899 -11.02 -12.92 -16.94
CA THR A 899 -12.24 -12.92 -17.77
C THR A 899 -13.26 -11.94 -17.19
N ARG A 900 -13.88 -11.14 -18.08
CA ARG A 900 -14.92 -10.18 -17.71
C ARG A 900 -16.26 -10.59 -18.35
N VAL A 901 -17.31 -10.62 -17.55
CA VAL A 901 -18.68 -10.95 -17.99
C VAL A 901 -19.68 -10.15 -17.19
N ASP A 902 -20.64 -9.53 -17.88
CA ASP A 902 -21.75 -8.77 -17.28
C ASP A 902 -21.31 -7.82 -16.13
N GLY A 903 -20.35 -6.95 -16.43
CA GLY A 903 -19.83 -5.98 -15.43
C GLY A 903 -19.07 -6.61 -14.25
N THR A 904 -18.68 -7.88 -14.34
CA THR A 904 -17.93 -8.61 -13.30
C THR A 904 -16.56 -9.03 -13.82
N ALA A 905 -15.52 -8.77 -13.05
CA ALA A 905 -14.17 -9.30 -13.29
C ALA A 905 -13.96 -10.57 -12.45
N LEU A 906 -13.67 -11.70 -13.11
CA LEU A 906 -13.38 -12.98 -12.45
C LEU A 906 -11.91 -13.03 -11.98
N ALA A 907 -11.49 -11.99 -11.25
CA ALA A 907 -10.19 -11.88 -10.62
C ALA A 907 -10.22 -12.52 -9.23
N MET A 908 -9.33 -13.47 -9.00
CA MET A 908 -9.27 -14.25 -7.76
C MET A 908 -8.64 -13.44 -6.61
N GLU A 909 -9.26 -13.57 -5.44
CA GLU A 909 -8.63 -13.25 -4.15
C GLU A 909 -7.46 -14.21 -3.88
N GLY A 910 -6.66 -13.90 -2.85
CA GLY A 910 -5.54 -14.74 -2.44
C GLY A 910 -6.02 -16.06 -1.86
N LEU A 911 -5.79 -17.18 -2.55
CA LEU A 911 -6.12 -18.49 -2.01
C LEU A 911 -4.92 -19.10 -1.29
N ALA A 912 -5.07 -19.29 0.02
CA ALA A 912 -4.11 -20.07 0.80
C ALA A 912 -4.36 -21.57 0.55
N LEU A 913 -3.40 -22.22 -0.11
CA LEU A 913 -3.50 -23.62 -0.52
C LEU A 913 -2.25 -24.37 -0.08
N THR A 914 -2.42 -25.47 0.64
CA THR A 914 -1.32 -26.33 1.03
C THR A 914 -0.73 -27.05 -0.18
N GLY A 915 0.60 -27.19 -0.21
CA GLY A 915 1.26 -28.01 -1.23
C GLY A 915 0.88 -29.48 -1.03
N ALA A 916 0.41 -30.12 -2.11
CA ALA A 916 -0.02 -31.51 -2.08
C ALA A 916 1.15 -32.44 -2.44
N TRP A 917 1.82 -32.19 -3.56
CA TRP A 917 3.04 -32.89 -3.96
C TRP A 917 3.91 -32.00 -4.85
N THR A 918 5.17 -32.39 -5.03
CA THR A 918 6.09 -31.74 -5.97
C THR A 918 6.83 -32.75 -6.84
N ASP A 919 7.08 -32.36 -8.08
CA ASP A 919 8.15 -32.91 -8.90
C ASP A 919 9.24 -31.85 -8.98
N ARG A 920 10.36 -32.10 -8.29
CA ARG A 920 11.43 -31.10 -8.15
C ARG A 920 12.27 -30.94 -9.42
N ASP A 921 12.35 -31.99 -10.23
CA ASP A 921 13.15 -32.01 -11.47
C ASP A 921 12.38 -31.30 -12.59
N GLU A 922 11.09 -31.63 -12.72
CA GLU A 922 10.18 -30.92 -13.63
C GLU A 922 9.71 -29.58 -13.06
N GLY A 923 10.02 -29.24 -11.81
CA GLY A 923 9.60 -27.97 -11.20
C GLY A 923 8.07 -27.80 -11.15
N LEU A 924 7.35 -28.90 -10.92
CA LEU A 924 5.90 -28.93 -10.79
C LEU A 924 5.50 -28.99 -9.31
N LEU A 925 4.47 -28.23 -8.95
CA LEU A 925 3.82 -28.27 -7.65
C LEU A 925 2.32 -28.45 -7.86
N ALA A 926 1.71 -29.37 -7.13
CA ALA A 926 0.26 -29.47 -7.07
C ALA A 926 -0.31 -28.86 -5.80
N THR A 927 -1.48 -28.26 -5.95
CA THR A 927 -2.35 -27.85 -4.85
C THR A 927 -3.74 -28.48 -5.08
N ILE A 928 -4.46 -28.78 -4.01
CA ILE A 928 -5.81 -29.33 -4.08
C ILE A 928 -6.78 -28.30 -3.52
N VAL A 929 -7.82 -28.00 -4.29
CA VAL A 929 -8.77 -26.93 -4.03
C VAL A 929 -10.17 -27.50 -3.92
N LEU A 930 -10.90 -27.10 -2.88
CA LEU A 930 -12.33 -27.38 -2.73
C LEU A 930 -13.15 -26.16 -3.19
N GLU A 931 -14.04 -26.39 -4.14
CA GLU A 931 -15.01 -25.44 -4.69
C GLU A 931 -16.10 -25.13 -3.64
N MET A 932 -15.75 -24.26 -2.69
CA MET A 932 -16.66 -23.84 -1.61
C MET A 932 -17.24 -22.45 -1.79
N GLY A 933 -16.59 -21.57 -2.56
CA GLY A 933 -16.88 -20.15 -2.58
C GLY A 933 -16.20 -19.40 -3.71
N GLY A 934 -16.12 -18.07 -3.57
CA GLY A 934 -15.93 -17.19 -4.72
C GLY A 934 -14.69 -17.49 -5.58
N SER A 935 -13.51 -17.29 -5.02
CA SER A 935 -12.25 -17.42 -5.77
C SER A 935 -11.82 -18.88 -5.99
N SER A 936 -12.18 -19.81 -5.08
CA SER A 936 -11.82 -21.23 -5.22
C SER A 936 -12.58 -21.92 -6.35
N ASP A 937 -13.82 -21.50 -6.63
CA ASP A 937 -14.61 -21.98 -7.77
C ASP A 937 -13.94 -21.62 -9.12
N LEU A 938 -13.18 -20.52 -9.18
CA LEU A 938 -12.52 -20.07 -10.40
C LEU A 938 -11.28 -20.90 -10.76
N CYS A 939 -10.69 -21.63 -9.80
CA CYS A 939 -9.53 -22.49 -10.07
C CYS A 939 -9.79 -23.53 -11.17
N ALA A 940 -11.04 -24.01 -11.28
CA ALA A 940 -11.45 -24.96 -12.32
C ALA A 940 -11.43 -24.37 -13.74
N THR A 941 -11.35 -23.04 -13.87
CA THR A 941 -11.40 -22.31 -15.16
C THR A 941 -10.02 -21.88 -15.67
N LEU A 942 -8.97 -22.06 -14.85
CA LEU A 942 -7.59 -21.77 -15.21
C LEU A 942 -7.11 -22.70 -16.33
N ARG A 943 -6.33 -22.17 -17.28
CA ARG A 943 -5.89 -22.93 -18.47
C ARG A 943 -4.39 -23.25 -18.44
N PRO A 944 -3.95 -24.41 -18.99
CA PRO A 944 -2.53 -24.67 -19.22
C PRO A 944 -1.83 -23.52 -19.94
N GLY A 945 -0.63 -23.16 -19.47
CA GLY A 945 0.17 -22.03 -19.95
C GLY A 945 -0.26 -20.65 -19.41
N GLU A 946 -1.38 -20.54 -18.71
CA GLU A 946 -1.84 -19.28 -18.14
C GLU A 946 -0.89 -18.78 -17.04
N PRO A 947 -0.42 -17.52 -17.10
CA PRO A 947 0.43 -16.96 -16.05
C PRO A 947 -0.38 -16.74 -14.77
N VAL A 948 0.18 -17.16 -13.64
CA VAL A 948 -0.43 -17.00 -12.32
C VAL A 948 0.61 -16.52 -11.31
N ILE A 949 0.14 -16.08 -10.14
CA ILE A 949 0.99 -15.90 -8.97
C ILE A 949 0.86 -17.14 -8.10
N LEU A 950 2.01 -17.69 -7.71
CA LEU A 950 2.12 -18.72 -6.70
C LEU A 950 3.16 -18.27 -5.67
N MET A 951 2.73 -17.51 -4.67
CA MET A 951 3.63 -17.01 -3.63
C MET A 951 3.80 -18.04 -2.52
N GLY A 952 5.02 -18.55 -2.38
CA GLY A 952 5.38 -19.52 -1.35
C GLY A 952 6.59 -20.36 -1.76
N PRO A 953 6.98 -21.36 -0.96
CA PRO A 953 6.25 -21.85 0.21
C PRO A 953 6.21 -20.82 1.33
N THR A 954 5.21 -20.86 2.20
CA THR A 954 5.09 -20.08 3.44
C THR A 954 4.56 -21.00 4.56
N GLY A 955 4.35 -20.46 5.76
CA GLY A 955 4.14 -21.27 6.96
C GLY A 955 5.41 -21.96 7.44
N ALA A 956 5.25 -22.98 8.28
CA ALA A 956 6.33 -23.83 8.77
C ALA A 956 6.19 -25.25 8.18
N PRO A 957 7.29 -25.96 7.88
CA PRO A 957 7.22 -27.40 7.62
C PRO A 957 6.60 -28.12 8.83
N THR A 958 5.81 -29.17 8.58
CA THR A 958 5.32 -30.03 9.66
C THR A 958 6.52 -30.69 10.37
N GLU A 959 6.54 -30.64 11.70
CA GLU A 959 7.55 -31.34 12.51
C GLU A 959 7.37 -32.85 12.36
N ILE A 960 8.38 -33.54 11.84
CA ILE A 960 8.41 -34.99 11.61
C ILE A 960 9.68 -35.56 12.21
N GLU A 961 9.57 -36.27 13.32
CA GLU A 961 10.71 -36.88 14.02
C GLU A 961 11.02 -38.28 13.46
N PRO A 962 12.30 -38.68 13.39
CA PRO A 962 12.69 -40.01 12.91
C PRO A 962 12.16 -41.14 13.80
N GLY A 963 11.58 -42.17 13.18
CA GLY A 963 11.14 -43.39 13.86
C GLY A 963 9.87 -43.30 14.71
N GLU A 964 9.21 -42.13 14.81
CA GLU A 964 7.93 -41.99 15.52
C GLU A 964 6.80 -42.76 14.83
N THR A 965 5.86 -43.30 15.62
CA THR A 965 4.57 -43.79 15.11
C THR A 965 3.59 -42.61 15.03
N VAL A 966 3.11 -42.33 13.83
CA VAL A 966 2.29 -41.15 13.54
C VAL A 966 0.86 -41.57 13.17
N LEU A 967 -0.10 -40.97 13.86
CA LEU A 967 -1.53 -41.06 13.55
C LEU A 967 -1.96 -39.83 12.72
N LEU A 968 -2.32 -40.07 11.46
CA LEU A 968 -2.84 -39.03 10.56
C LEU A 968 -4.36 -39.11 10.52
N ILE A 969 -5.06 -38.01 10.76
CA ILE A 969 -6.53 -37.94 10.78
C ILE A 969 -6.99 -36.88 9.79
N GLY A 970 -7.47 -37.31 8.63
CA GLY A 970 -7.85 -36.46 7.51
C GLY A 970 -9.35 -36.42 7.25
N GLY A 971 -9.94 -35.22 7.22
CA GLY A 971 -11.35 -35.02 6.86
C GLY A 971 -11.51 -34.32 5.51
N GLY A 972 -12.08 -35.00 4.51
CA GLY A 972 -12.38 -34.44 3.19
C GLY A 972 -11.13 -33.89 2.49
N LEU A 973 -11.08 -32.56 2.32
CA LEU A 973 -9.91 -31.87 1.76
C LEU A 973 -8.65 -32.04 2.62
N GLY A 974 -8.78 -32.26 3.94
CA GLY A 974 -7.62 -32.42 4.82
C GLY A 974 -6.71 -33.60 4.45
N ASN A 975 -7.24 -34.59 3.73
CA ASN A 975 -6.44 -35.71 3.20
C ASN A 975 -5.39 -35.26 2.18
N ALA A 976 -5.61 -34.15 1.46
CA ALA A 976 -4.68 -33.62 0.46
C ALA A 976 -3.31 -33.25 1.02
N VAL A 977 -3.26 -32.88 2.30
CA VAL A 977 -2.04 -32.46 2.97
C VAL A 977 -1.31 -33.65 3.57
N LEU A 978 -2.08 -34.55 4.17
CA LEU A 978 -1.59 -35.64 5.01
C LEU A 978 -0.79 -36.68 4.23
N PHE A 979 -1.08 -36.93 2.95
CA PHE A 979 -0.30 -37.93 2.21
C PHE A 979 1.17 -37.48 2.03
N SER A 980 1.43 -36.19 1.85
CA SER A 980 2.82 -35.67 1.80
C SER A 980 3.55 -35.81 3.14
N ILE A 981 2.83 -35.60 4.25
CA ILE A 981 3.33 -35.74 5.62
C ILE A 981 3.60 -37.22 5.93
N GLY A 982 2.68 -38.11 5.57
CA GLY A 982 2.81 -39.55 5.80
C GLY A 982 3.97 -40.16 5.01
N GLU A 983 4.12 -39.82 3.73
CA GLU A 983 5.28 -40.24 2.94
C GLU A 983 6.61 -39.77 3.57
N ALA A 984 6.66 -38.53 4.04
CA ALA A 984 7.86 -38.00 4.70
C ALA A 984 8.14 -38.67 6.05
N ALA A 985 7.11 -38.99 6.84
CA ALA A 985 7.25 -39.74 8.09
C ALA A 985 7.80 -41.16 7.84
N ARG A 986 7.25 -41.88 6.85
CA ARG A 986 7.73 -43.21 6.45
C ARG A 986 9.16 -43.17 5.92
N ALA A 987 9.50 -42.16 5.11
CA ALA A 987 10.86 -41.97 4.61
C ALA A 987 11.90 -41.74 5.73
N ARG A 988 11.46 -41.24 6.90
CA ARG A 988 12.29 -41.11 8.11
C ARG A 988 12.20 -42.32 9.06
N GLY A 989 11.67 -43.44 8.58
CA GLY A 989 11.59 -44.71 9.33
C GLY A 989 10.44 -44.79 10.33
N GLY A 990 9.50 -43.83 10.33
CA GLY A 990 8.30 -43.89 11.16
C GLY A 990 7.26 -44.87 10.63
N LYS A 991 6.31 -45.26 11.49
CA LYS A 991 5.11 -46.03 11.10
C LYS A 991 3.92 -45.10 11.00
N VAL A 992 3.10 -45.23 9.97
CA VAL A 992 1.94 -44.34 9.74
C VAL A 992 0.62 -45.10 9.78
N LEU A 993 -0.21 -44.75 10.74
CA LEU A 993 -1.62 -45.13 10.81
C LEU A 993 -2.48 -43.96 10.30
N TYR A 994 -3.27 -44.20 9.26
CA TYR A 994 -3.98 -43.13 8.55
C TYR A 994 -5.49 -43.33 8.64
N PHE A 995 -6.23 -42.34 9.13
CA PHE A 995 -7.69 -42.29 9.09
C PHE A 995 -8.15 -41.32 8.01
N ALA A 996 -8.68 -41.87 6.92
CA ALA A 996 -9.11 -41.12 5.74
C ALA A 996 -10.64 -40.99 5.71
N GLY A 997 -11.16 -39.84 6.15
CA GLY A 997 -12.58 -39.59 6.28
C GLY A 997 -13.19 -38.77 5.15
N TYR A 998 -14.35 -39.22 4.68
CA TYR A 998 -15.12 -38.60 3.61
C TYR A 998 -16.62 -38.60 3.95
N LYS A 999 -17.37 -37.63 3.41
CA LYS A 999 -18.83 -37.61 3.59
C LYS A 999 -19.51 -38.64 2.70
N GLN A 1000 -19.10 -38.68 1.43
CA GLN A 1000 -19.70 -39.55 0.41
C GLN A 1000 -18.62 -40.36 -0.30
N ILE A 1001 -19.02 -41.50 -0.88
CA ILE A 1001 -18.10 -42.39 -1.61
C ILE A 1001 -17.42 -41.64 -2.78
N ARG A 1002 -18.17 -40.77 -3.47
CA ARG A 1002 -17.66 -39.96 -4.60
C ARG A 1002 -16.65 -38.88 -4.20
N ASP A 1003 -16.49 -38.62 -2.91
CA ASP A 1003 -15.54 -37.62 -2.41
C ASP A 1003 -14.14 -38.22 -2.21
N ARG A 1004 -13.95 -39.54 -2.35
CA ARG A 1004 -12.65 -40.21 -2.22
C ARG A 1004 -11.77 -39.92 -3.44
N TYR A 1005 -10.57 -39.41 -3.22
CA TYR A 1005 -9.58 -39.07 -4.26
C TYR A 1005 -8.18 -39.49 -3.83
N LYS A 1006 -7.25 -39.59 -4.80
CA LYS A 1006 -5.81 -39.84 -4.57
C LYS A 1006 -5.51 -41.07 -3.69
N VAL A 1007 -6.22 -42.17 -3.96
CA VAL A 1007 -6.13 -43.42 -3.18
C VAL A 1007 -4.69 -43.95 -3.17
N ALA A 1008 -4.03 -43.99 -4.33
CA ALA A 1008 -2.68 -44.50 -4.46
C ALA A 1008 -1.66 -43.70 -3.63
N GLU A 1009 -1.79 -42.38 -3.58
CA GLU A 1009 -0.94 -41.51 -2.76
C GLU A 1009 -1.18 -41.74 -1.26
N ILE A 1010 -2.44 -41.89 -0.83
CA ILE A 1010 -2.75 -42.21 0.57
C ILE A 1010 -2.20 -43.60 0.95
N GLU A 1011 -2.33 -44.60 0.08
CA GLU A 1011 -1.74 -45.94 0.28
C GLU A 1011 -0.22 -45.89 0.41
N ARG A 1012 0.46 -45.09 -0.42
CA ARG A 1012 1.91 -44.91 -0.33
C ARG A 1012 2.34 -44.19 0.95
N ALA A 1013 1.49 -43.29 1.47
CA ALA A 1013 1.74 -42.51 2.67
C ALA A 1013 1.53 -43.28 3.98
N ALA A 1014 0.94 -44.47 3.96
CA ALA A 1014 0.49 -45.16 5.18
C ALA A 1014 0.83 -46.65 5.20
N ASP A 1015 1.19 -47.16 6.39
CA ASP A 1015 1.40 -48.60 6.63
C ASP A 1015 0.06 -49.31 6.86
N ALA A 1016 -0.91 -48.63 7.50
CA ALA A 1016 -2.29 -49.09 7.64
C ALA A 1016 -3.26 -47.91 7.49
N ILE A 1017 -4.39 -48.13 6.82
CA ILE A 1017 -5.44 -47.12 6.61
C ILE A 1017 -6.77 -47.58 7.21
N VAL A 1018 -7.50 -46.65 7.82
CA VAL A 1018 -8.92 -46.79 8.11
C VAL A 1018 -9.69 -45.83 7.20
N TRP A 1019 -10.42 -46.39 6.24
CA TRP A 1019 -11.26 -45.65 5.30
C TRP A 1019 -12.63 -45.39 5.93
N CYS A 1020 -12.93 -44.12 6.23
CA CYS A 1020 -14.16 -43.72 6.90
C CYS A 1020 -15.10 -43.00 5.92
N CYS A 1021 -16.36 -43.44 5.83
CA CYS A 1021 -17.40 -42.79 5.04
C CYS A 1021 -18.62 -42.52 5.92
N ASP A 1022 -19.12 -41.28 5.97
CA ASP A 1022 -20.33 -40.97 6.73
C ASP A 1022 -21.56 -41.73 6.17
N GLU A 1023 -21.58 -42.01 4.87
CA GLU A 1023 -22.68 -42.66 4.15
C GLU A 1023 -22.45 -44.17 3.90
N ALA A 1024 -23.49 -44.99 4.08
CA ALA A 1024 -23.49 -46.41 3.72
C ALA A 1024 -23.60 -46.61 2.18
N PRO A 1025 -23.01 -47.66 1.58
CA PRO A 1025 -22.34 -48.81 2.22
C PRO A 1025 -20.87 -48.56 2.63
N GLY A 1026 -20.34 -47.35 2.40
CA GLY A 1026 -18.94 -47.02 2.66
C GLY A 1026 -17.97 -47.50 1.58
N PHE A 1027 -16.69 -47.64 1.96
CA PHE A 1027 -15.60 -48.03 1.07
C PHE A 1027 -15.27 -49.53 1.19
N SER A 1028 -14.60 -50.07 0.16
CA SER A 1028 -13.86 -51.32 0.24
C SER A 1028 -12.38 -51.04 0.50
N ALA A 1029 -11.74 -51.90 1.31
CA ALA A 1029 -10.29 -51.90 1.49
C ALA A 1029 -9.63 -52.76 0.41
N ASP A 1030 -8.62 -52.20 -0.26
CA ASP A 1030 -7.88 -52.90 -1.32
C ASP A 1030 -6.67 -53.66 -0.76
N ARG A 1031 -6.16 -53.27 0.42
CA ARG A 1031 -5.03 -53.91 1.10
C ARG A 1031 -5.51 -54.69 2.34
N PRO A 1032 -4.99 -55.90 2.64
CA PRO A 1032 -5.48 -56.75 3.73
C PRO A 1032 -5.39 -56.13 5.13
N GLN A 1033 -4.41 -55.25 5.35
CA GLN A 1033 -4.21 -54.56 6.62
C GLN A 1033 -5.13 -53.34 6.81
N ASP A 1034 -5.74 -52.84 5.73
CA ASP A 1034 -6.61 -51.67 5.79
C ASP A 1034 -8.00 -52.05 6.28
N LYS A 1035 -8.65 -51.10 6.97
CA LYS A 1035 -9.99 -51.24 7.53
C LYS A 1035 -10.94 -50.23 6.91
N THR A 1036 -12.24 -50.47 7.10
CA THR A 1036 -13.31 -49.59 6.60
C THR A 1036 -14.33 -49.35 7.70
N PHE A 1037 -14.87 -48.14 7.78
CA PHE A 1037 -15.90 -47.78 8.75
C PHE A 1037 -16.99 -46.91 8.11
N VAL A 1038 -18.24 -47.18 8.45
CA VAL A 1038 -19.38 -46.34 8.07
C VAL A 1038 -19.83 -45.53 9.28
N GLY A 1039 -19.68 -44.22 9.19
CA GLY A 1039 -19.97 -43.25 10.25
C GLY A 1039 -18.88 -42.20 10.38
N ASN A 1040 -18.99 -41.39 11.44
CA ASN A 1040 -18.09 -40.24 11.63
C ASN A 1040 -16.69 -40.65 12.12
N MET A 1041 -15.74 -39.72 11.97
CA MET A 1041 -14.32 -39.91 12.30
C MET A 1041 -14.05 -40.35 13.74
N VAL A 1042 -14.75 -39.78 14.73
CA VAL A 1042 -14.51 -40.08 16.14
C VAL A 1042 -14.98 -41.50 16.47
N ALA A 1043 -16.13 -41.91 15.93
CA ALA A 1043 -16.64 -43.28 16.08
C ALA A 1043 -15.72 -44.31 15.40
N ALA A 1044 -15.11 -43.97 14.25
CA ALA A 1044 -14.13 -44.83 13.61
C ALA A 1044 -12.87 -45.03 14.48
N LEU A 1045 -12.37 -43.96 15.09
CA LEU A 1045 -11.23 -44.01 16.01
C LEU A 1045 -11.53 -44.89 17.22
N GLU A 1046 -12.71 -44.77 17.82
CA GLU A 1046 -13.15 -45.63 18.93
C GLU A 1046 -13.28 -47.10 18.51
N ALA A 1047 -13.92 -47.36 17.37
CA ALA A 1047 -14.09 -48.71 16.85
C ALA A 1047 -12.74 -49.37 16.54
N TYR A 1048 -11.78 -48.61 16.01
CA TYR A 1048 -10.41 -49.08 15.86
C TYR A 1048 -9.76 -49.33 17.22
N ALA A 1049 -9.80 -48.37 18.15
CA ALA A 1049 -9.17 -48.43 19.46
C ALA A 1049 -9.62 -49.62 20.32
N THR A 1050 -10.91 -49.97 20.22
CA THR A 1050 -11.54 -51.07 20.96
C THR A 1050 -11.40 -52.43 20.28
N GLY A 1051 -10.78 -52.50 19.09
CA GLY A 1051 -10.64 -53.73 18.30
C GLY A 1051 -11.93 -54.15 17.58
N ALA A 1052 -12.97 -53.31 17.56
CA ALA A 1052 -14.23 -53.61 16.87
C ALA A 1052 -14.06 -53.73 15.34
N LEU A 1053 -12.97 -53.21 14.79
CA LEU A 1053 -12.58 -53.36 13.38
C LEU A 1053 -11.67 -54.59 13.11
N GLY A 1054 -11.50 -55.47 14.09
CA GLY A 1054 -10.61 -56.63 14.04
C GLY A 1054 -9.16 -56.28 14.36
N ASP A 1055 -8.22 -57.01 13.77
CA ASP A 1055 -6.78 -56.84 14.01
C ASP A 1055 -6.31 -55.39 13.78
N GLN A 1056 -5.48 -54.87 14.69
CA GLN A 1056 -4.91 -53.52 14.65
C GLN A 1056 -3.43 -53.62 14.24
N PRO A 1057 -3.07 -53.37 12.97
CA PRO A 1057 -1.67 -53.48 12.52
C PRO A 1057 -0.72 -52.51 13.22
N ILE A 1058 -1.26 -51.40 13.73
CA ILE A 1058 -0.57 -50.40 14.56
C ILE A 1058 -1.46 -50.13 15.77
N ASP A 1059 -0.94 -50.37 16.98
CA ASP A 1059 -1.65 -50.05 18.22
C ASP A 1059 -1.69 -48.53 18.44
N LEU A 1060 -2.83 -48.00 18.89
CA LEU A 1060 -2.91 -46.60 19.27
C LEU A 1060 -2.02 -46.26 20.48
N GLY A 1061 -1.70 -47.26 21.31
CA GLY A 1061 -0.77 -47.13 22.43
C GLY A 1061 0.68 -46.86 22.00
N ASP A 1062 1.02 -47.16 20.75
CA ASP A 1062 2.34 -46.89 20.17
C ASP A 1062 2.45 -45.49 19.55
N VAL A 1063 1.33 -44.77 19.37
CA VAL A 1063 1.30 -43.47 18.68
C VAL A 1063 2.02 -42.39 19.48
N ASP A 1064 3.10 -41.87 18.92
CA ASP A 1064 3.87 -40.76 19.47
C ASP A 1064 3.24 -39.40 19.12
N ARG A 1065 2.68 -39.31 17.90
CA ARG A 1065 2.20 -38.05 17.32
C ARG A 1065 0.87 -38.20 16.60
N VAL A 1066 -0.03 -37.26 16.86
CA VAL A 1066 -1.31 -37.12 16.15
C VAL A 1066 -1.29 -35.86 15.29
N VAL A 1067 -1.62 -36.00 14.01
CA VAL A 1067 -1.78 -34.87 13.08
C VAL A 1067 -3.21 -34.88 12.55
N ALA A 1068 -4.03 -33.90 12.96
CA ALA A 1068 -5.42 -33.78 12.54
C ALA A 1068 -5.60 -32.62 11.55
N ILE A 1069 -6.15 -32.90 10.37
CA ILE A 1069 -6.39 -31.87 9.35
C ILE A 1069 -7.79 -32.08 8.75
N GLY A 1070 -8.63 -31.06 8.85
CA GLY A 1070 -9.98 -31.09 8.29
C GLY A 1070 -10.76 -29.82 8.63
N SER A 1071 -12.07 -29.94 8.80
CA SER A 1071 -12.88 -28.83 9.30
C SER A 1071 -12.52 -28.49 10.75
N ASP A 1072 -12.74 -27.24 11.16
CA ASP A 1072 -12.60 -26.81 12.55
C ASP A 1072 -13.41 -27.70 13.51
N GLY A 1073 -14.61 -28.14 13.09
CA GLY A 1073 -15.46 -29.04 13.86
C GLY A 1073 -14.85 -30.43 14.06
N MET A 1074 -14.24 -30.99 13.02
CA MET A 1074 -13.58 -32.30 13.11
C MET A 1074 -12.34 -32.22 14.02
N MET A 1075 -11.48 -31.22 13.82
CA MET A 1075 -10.27 -31.05 14.63
C MET A 1075 -10.63 -30.82 16.11
N ALA A 1076 -11.66 -30.02 16.40
CA ALA A 1076 -12.16 -29.84 17.76
C ALA A 1076 -12.72 -31.13 18.37
N ALA A 1077 -13.37 -31.98 17.57
CA ALA A 1077 -13.88 -33.27 18.03
C ALA A 1077 -12.74 -34.25 18.35
N VAL A 1078 -11.70 -34.30 17.52
CA VAL A 1078 -10.49 -35.09 17.76
C VAL A 1078 -9.76 -34.61 19.01
N ALA A 1079 -9.60 -33.29 19.18
CA ALA A 1079 -8.98 -32.70 20.37
C ALA A 1079 -9.68 -33.16 21.66
N ARG A 1080 -11.02 -33.13 21.70
CA ARG A 1080 -11.79 -33.63 22.85
C ARG A 1080 -11.72 -35.15 23.02
N ALA A 1081 -11.81 -35.91 21.93
CA ALA A 1081 -11.84 -37.38 21.98
C ALA A 1081 -10.55 -37.96 22.59
N ARG A 1082 -9.40 -37.34 22.31
CA ARG A 1082 -8.09 -37.71 22.88
C ARG A 1082 -8.05 -37.70 24.41
N HIS A 1083 -8.76 -36.76 25.05
CA HIS A 1083 -8.83 -36.63 26.51
C HIS A 1083 -10.04 -37.33 27.13
N GLY A 1084 -10.97 -37.81 26.29
CA GLY A 1084 -12.15 -38.55 26.72
C GLY A 1084 -12.03 -40.02 26.34
N MET A 1085 -12.82 -40.44 25.36
CA MET A 1085 -12.97 -41.85 24.98
C MET A 1085 -11.69 -42.54 24.49
N LEU A 1086 -10.74 -41.80 23.91
CA LEU A 1086 -9.47 -42.36 23.41
C LEU A 1086 -8.34 -42.31 24.45
N ALA A 1087 -8.56 -41.68 25.61
CA ALA A 1087 -7.49 -41.41 26.58
C ALA A 1087 -6.80 -42.68 27.09
N ALA A 1088 -7.56 -43.77 27.27
CA ALA A 1088 -7.03 -45.06 27.73
C ALA A 1088 -6.26 -45.83 26.64
N HIS A 1089 -6.40 -45.43 25.38
CA HIS A 1089 -5.84 -46.14 24.23
C HIS A 1089 -4.64 -45.42 23.60
N LEU A 1090 -4.43 -44.14 23.90
CA LEU A 1090 -3.32 -43.36 23.36
C LEU A 1090 -2.14 -43.36 24.33
N LYS A 1091 -0.93 -43.32 23.77
CA LYS A 1091 0.31 -43.17 24.55
C LYS A 1091 0.23 -41.93 25.45
N PRO A 1092 0.52 -42.05 26.76
CA PRO A 1092 0.60 -40.90 27.64
C PRO A 1092 1.65 -39.89 27.15
N GLY A 1093 1.28 -38.61 27.05
CA GLY A 1093 2.18 -37.54 26.60
C GLY A 1093 2.44 -37.47 25.10
N HIS A 1094 1.65 -38.17 24.26
CA HIS A 1094 1.71 -38.02 22.80
C HIS A 1094 1.53 -36.55 22.38
N LYS A 1095 2.26 -36.13 21.36
CA LYS A 1095 2.10 -34.79 20.77
C LYS A 1095 0.88 -34.79 19.85
N ALA A 1096 0.11 -33.71 19.84
CA ALA A 1096 -1.03 -33.60 18.94
C ALA A 1096 -1.14 -32.20 18.34
N ILE A 1097 -1.11 -32.15 17.01
CA ILE A 1097 -1.17 -30.92 16.23
C ILE A 1097 -2.36 -30.92 15.29
N GLY A 1098 -2.92 -29.73 15.09
CA GLY A 1098 -3.93 -29.45 14.08
C GLY A 1098 -3.39 -28.44 13.09
N SER A 1099 -3.60 -28.69 11.80
CA SER A 1099 -3.24 -27.70 10.77
C SER A 1099 -4.37 -26.70 10.59
N ILE A 1100 -4.14 -25.48 11.10
CA ILE A 1100 -5.18 -24.47 11.28
C ILE A 1100 -5.38 -23.63 10.00
N ASN A 1101 -6.51 -23.88 9.35
CA ASN A 1101 -6.97 -23.17 8.16
C ASN A 1101 -7.54 -21.78 8.51
N SER A 1102 -6.72 -20.86 9.02
CA SER A 1102 -7.17 -19.47 9.25
C SER A 1102 -7.26 -18.68 7.93
N PRO A 1103 -8.14 -17.67 7.82
CA PRO A 1103 -8.15 -16.75 6.69
C PRO A 1103 -6.80 -16.02 6.51
N MET A 1104 -6.34 -15.83 5.28
CA MET A 1104 -5.06 -15.17 4.99
C MET A 1104 -5.13 -14.29 3.74
N GLN A 1105 -4.61 -13.06 3.83
CA GLN A 1105 -4.59 -12.12 2.71
C GLN A 1105 -3.19 -11.96 2.11
N CYS A 1106 -2.19 -11.60 2.93
CA CYS A 1106 -0.84 -11.31 2.41
C CYS A 1106 0.02 -12.58 2.25
N MET A 1107 -0.06 -13.49 3.23
CA MET A 1107 0.74 -14.71 3.39
C MET A 1107 2.27 -14.51 3.52
N MET A 1108 2.72 -13.27 3.68
CA MET A 1108 4.13 -12.86 3.87
C MET A 1108 4.63 -12.99 5.33
N LYS A 1109 3.93 -13.80 6.15
CA LYS A 1109 4.13 -14.02 7.60
C LYS A 1109 4.01 -12.77 8.49
N GLU A 1110 3.02 -12.81 9.38
CA GLU A 1110 2.75 -11.79 10.41
C GLU A 1110 2.35 -10.38 9.94
N ILE A 1111 2.27 -10.07 8.64
CA ILE A 1111 2.04 -8.70 8.16
C ILE A 1111 0.56 -8.26 8.23
N CYS A 1112 -0.35 -8.97 7.55
CA CYS A 1112 -1.75 -8.54 7.44
C CYS A 1112 -2.61 -8.82 8.67
N ALA A 1113 -2.21 -9.76 9.55
CA ALA A 1113 -2.98 -10.20 10.72
C ALA A 1113 -4.41 -10.72 10.47
N GLN A 1114 -4.77 -11.05 9.22
CA GLN A 1114 -5.99 -11.82 8.98
C GLN A 1114 -5.88 -13.25 9.55
N CYS A 1115 -4.66 -13.80 9.58
CA CYS A 1115 -4.33 -15.14 10.06
C CYS A 1115 -4.24 -15.27 11.59
N LEU A 1116 -4.70 -14.26 12.35
CA LEU A 1116 -4.65 -14.29 13.81
C LEU A 1116 -5.56 -15.38 14.40
N GLN A 1117 -5.03 -16.11 15.36
CA GLN A 1117 -5.72 -17.19 16.06
C GLN A 1117 -5.50 -17.08 17.57
N VAL A 1118 -6.57 -17.29 18.35
CA VAL A 1118 -6.48 -17.36 19.82
C VAL A 1118 -5.98 -18.74 20.23
N HIS A 1119 -4.99 -18.73 21.12
CA HIS A 1119 -4.54 -19.87 21.90
C HIS A 1119 -4.97 -19.71 23.35
N LYS A 1120 -5.36 -20.80 23.98
CA LYS A 1120 -5.66 -20.88 25.41
C LYS A 1120 -4.87 -22.03 26.02
N ASP A 1121 -3.96 -21.70 26.93
CA ASP A 1121 -3.20 -22.70 27.66
C ASP A 1121 -4.15 -23.55 28.53
N PRO A 1122 -4.19 -24.89 28.36
CA PRO A 1122 -5.10 -25.75 29.09
C PRO A 1122 -4.77 -25.88 30.59
N ALA A 1123 -3.51 -25.65 30.98
CA ALA A 1123 -3.07 -25.72 32.37
C ALA A 1123 -3.28 -24.40 33.13
N THR A 1124 -2.98 -23.27 32.50
CA THR A 1124 -3.05 -21.95 33.15
C THR A 1124 -4.32 -21.17 32.83
N GLY A 1125 -4.99 -21.51 31.73
CA GLY A 1125 -6.11 -20.73 31.18
C GLY A 1125 -5.68 -19.44 30.48
N THR A 1126 -4.38 -19.16 30.36
CA THR A 1126 -3.84 -17.94 29.75
C THR A 1126 -4.15 -17.89 28.26
N GLU A 1127 -4.71 -16.77 27.80
CA GLU A 1127 -4.97 -16.53 26.39
C GLU A 1127 -3.77 -15.84 25.72
N THR A 1128 -3.40 -16.30 24.53
CA THR A 1128 -2.38 -15.68 23.68
C THR A 1128 -2.86 -15.61 22.23
N VAL A 1129 -2.24 -14.75 21.42
CA VAL A 1129 -2.59 -14.56 20.02
C VAL A 1129 -1.40 -14.92 19.14
N VAL A 1130 -1.61 -15.88 18.24
CA VAL A 1130 -0.60 -16.39 17.30
C VAL A 1130 -0.98 -16.08 15.86
N PHE A 1131 -0.01 -16.23 14.96
CA PHE A 1131 -0.19 -16.04 13.52
C PHE A 1131 -0.13 -17.40 12.82
N SER A 1132 -1.27 -17.94 12.38
CA SER A 1132 -1.32 -19.21 11.66
C SER A 1132 -0.52 -19.18 10.37
N CYS A 1133 -0.35 -18.00 9.77
CA CYS A 1133 0.47 -17.85 8.57
C CYS A 1133 1.99 -17.99 8.84
N ALA A 1134 2.44 -17.84 10.09
CA ALA A 1134 3.82 -18.09 10.48
C ALA A 1134 4.05 -19.57 10.81
N ASN A 1135 3.14 -20.17 11.57
CA ASN A 1135 3.06 -21.61 11.81
C ASN A 1135 1.58 -22.04 11.85
N GLN A 1136 1.18 -22.82 10.86
CA GLN A 1136 -0.18 -23.33 10.72
C GLN A 1136 -0.42 -24.58 11.57
N ASP A 1137 0.63 -25.35 11.87
CA ASP A 1137 0.53 -26.56 12.68
C ASP A 1137 0.63 -26.18 14.15
N GLN A 1138 -0.51 -26.18 14.83
CA GLN A 1138 -0.66 -25.71 16.21
C GLN A 1138 -1.07 -26.85 17.12
N GLU A 1139 -0.64 -26.81 18.38
CA GLU A 1139 -1.04 -27.81 19.38
C GLU A 1139 -2.56 -27.83 19.54
N LEU A 1140 -3.20 -28.98 19.31
CA LEU A 1140 -4.67 -29.11 19.29
C LEU A 1140 -5.31 -28.60 20.57
N ASP A 1141 -4.65 -28.82 21.70
CA ASP A 1141 -5.17 -28.52 23.03
C ASP A 1141 -5.12 -27.01 23.34
N HIS A 1142 -4.32 -26.25 22.59
CA HIS A 1142 -4.21 -24.80 22.75
C HIS A 1142 -5.19 -24.03 21.87
N VAL A 1143 -5.69 -24.61 20.77
CA VAL A 1143 -6.48 -23.88 19.78
C VAL A 1143 -7.90 -23.60 20.28
N ASP A 1144 -8.30 -22.33 20.29
CA ASP A 1144 -9.71 -21.96 20.44
C ASP A 1144 -10.46 -22.15 19.11
N PHE A 1145 -11.07 -23.33 18.94
CA PHE A 1145 -11.85 -23.68 17.75
C PHE A 1145 -13.14 -22.86 17.61
N ALA A 1146 -13.71 -22.34 18.70
CA ALA A 1146 -14.88 -21.46 18.62
C ALA A 1146 -14.47 -20.11 18.04
N ASN A 1147 -13.33 -19.57 18.47
CA ASN A 1147 -12.73 -18.38 17.85
C ASN A 1147 -12.42 -18.61 16.37
N LEU A 1148 -11.79 -19.73 16.00
CA LEU A 1148 -11.48 -20.05 14.60
C LEU A 1148 -12.75 -20.08 13.73
N ARG A 1149 -13.82 -20.72 14.19
CA ARG A 1149 -15.11 -20.77 13.47
C ARG A 1149 -15.69 -19.37 13.28
N SER A 1150 -15.68 -18.54 14.32
CA SER A 1150 -16.14 -17.14 14.24
C SER A 1150 -15.35 -16.35 13.21
N ARG A 1151 -14.02 -16.48 13.21
CA ARG A 1151 -13.12 -15.83 12.24
C ARG A 1151 -13.41 -16.24 10.80
N LEU A 1152 -13.61 -17.55 10.56
CA LEU A 1152 -13.95 -18.10 9.25
C LEU A 1152 -15.31 -17.59 8.74
N SER A 1153 -16.21 -17.20 9.62
CA SER A 1153 -17.56 -16.76 9.28
C SER A 1153 -17.66 -15.25 9.03
N GLN A 1154 -16.56 -14.50 9.14
CA GLN A 1154 -16.58 -13.04 9.21
C GLN A 1154 -17.13 -12.36 7.95
N ASN A 1155 -17.03 -12.98 6.78
CA ASN A 1155 -17.56 -12.48 5.50
C ASN A 1155 -18.77 -13.30 4.98
N GLY A 1156 -19.34 -14.18 5.80
CA GLY A 1156 -20.28 -15.23 5.35
C GLY A 1156 -21.50 -14.72 4.56
N THR A 1157 -22.08 -13.58 4.96
CA THR A 1157 -23.24 -12.99 4.26
C THR A 1157 -22.88 -12.62 2.81
N GLN A 1158 -21.77 -11.91 2.60
CA GLN A 1158 -21.31 -11.52 1.26
C GLN A 1158 -20.83 -12.73 0.45
N GLU A 1159 -20.07 -13.65 1.05
CA GLU A 1159 -19.52 -14.82 0.35
C GLU A 1159 -20.60 -15.72 -0.24
N LYS A 1160 -21.71 -15.94 0.49
CA LYS A 1160 -22.84 -16.74 0.02
C LYS A 1160 -23.56 -16.09 -1.17
N LEU A 1161 -23.72 -14.76 -1.17
CA LEU A 1161 -24.27 -14.04 -2.32
C LEU A 1161 -23.31 -14.08 -3.52
N THR A 1162 -22.03 -13.82 -3.27
CA THR A 1162 -20.97 -13.86 -4.29
C THR A 1162 -20.85 -15.23 -4.93
N LYS A 1163 -21.03 -16.32 -4.18
CA LYS A 1163 -21.07 -17.68 -4.73
C LYS A 1163 -22.17 -17.86 -5.78
N LEU A 1164 -23.38 -17.36 -5.50
CA LEU A 1164 -24.49 -17.38 -6.47
C LEU A 1164 -24.19 -16.48 -7.68
N TRP A 1165 -23.55 -15.33 -7.45
CA TRP A 1165 -23.15 -14.39 -8.49
C TRP A 1165 -22.11 -14.99 -9.46
N ILE A 1166 -21.11 -15.70 -8.93
CA ILE A 1166 -20.10 -16.38 -9.76
C ILE A 1166 -20.71 -17.57 -10.50
N ASP A 1167 -21.58 -18.36 -9.85
CA ASP A 1167 -22.31 -19.42 -10.55
C ASP A 1167 -23.10 -18.87 -11.76
N ARG A 1168 -23.77 -17.74 -11.58
CA ARG A 1168 -24.42 -17.00 -12.67
C ARG A 1168 -23.43 -16.59 -13.76
N ALA A 1169 -22.31 -15.96 -13.40
CA ALA A 1169 -21.28 -15.52 -14.36
C ALA A 1169 -20.66 -16.70 -15.14
N LEU A 1170 -20.38 -17.82 -14.48
CA LEU A 1170 -19.81 -19.02 -15.11
C LEU A 1170 -20.81 -19.69 -16.06
N ARG A 1171 -22.11 -19.70 -15.74
CA ARG A 1171 -23.15 -20.19 -16.66
C ARG A 1171 -23.28 -19.31 -17.91
N GLN A 1172 -23.17 -17.99 -17.76
CA GLN A 1172 -23.17 -17.06 -18.90
C GLN A 1172 -21.96 -17.23 -19.82
N LEU A 1173 -20.85 -17.77 -19.31
CA LEU A 1173 -19.66 -18.10 -20.08
C LEU A 1173 -19.66 -19.54 -20.61
N ASP A 1174 -20.75 -20.29 -20.43
CA ASP A 1174 -20.86 -21.73 -20.75
C ASP A 1174 -19.80 -22.61 -20.05
N LEU A 1175 -19.25 -22.15 -18.93
CA LEU A 1175 -18.27 -22.89 -18.11
C LEU A 1175 -18.93 -23.75 -17.02
N ARG A 1176 -20.24 -23.63 -16.83
CA ARG A 1176 -21.08 -24.52 -16.01
C ARG A 1176 -22.32 -24.91 -16.80
N GLY A 1177 -22.70 -26.19 -16.71
CA GLY A 1177 -23.91 -26.70 -17.36
C GLY A 1177 -25.15 -25.90 -16.93
N HIS A 1178 -26.08 -25.69 -17.85
CA HIS A 1178 -27.37 -25.09 -17.54
C HIS A 1178 -28.17 -26.09 -16.70
N THR A 1179 -28.35 -25.81 -15.40
CA THR A 1179 -29.34 -26.57 -14.63
C THR A 1179 -30.71 -26.22 -15.19
N ALA A 1180 -31.44 -27.20 -15.70
CA ALA A 1180 -32.84 -27.02 -16.07
C ALA A 1180 -33.62 -26.51 -14.84
N GLY A 1181 -34.28 -25.36 -15.03
CA GLY A 1181 -35.39 -24.77 -14.23
C GLY A 1181 -35.47 -25.08 -12.75
#